data_AF-A0A7S3P626-F1
#
_entry.id   AF-A0A7S3P626-F1
#
_cell.length_a   1.000
_cell.length_b   1.000
_cell.length_c   1.000
_cell.angle_alpha   90.00
_cell.angle_beta   90.00
_cell.angle_gamma   90.00
#
_symmetry.space_group_name_H-M   'P 1'
#
loop_
_entity.id
_entity.type
_entity.pdbx_description
1 polymer ?
#
loop_
_entity_poly.entity_id
_entity_poly.type
_entity_poly.pdbx_seq_one_letter_code
_entity_poly.pdbx_strand_id
1 'polypeptide(L)'
;DARRWRTVVKTFNQIGRYIHTKESTTFFWIVDSIVITMLAATRLLTRRVALRTRVVVPHVPAVVALWQQPQRCWFAGGGGKDDHDDDMDLEAIVTGDVPLDKGLGGENSLLAETRRQARINTKERPKFRKKDLEEKDDLLEPLRLRSKKKPSKISFETEDPLLKLLEVEDDIEGLEEVEMPEIDVEKLRAERKEEMNHKTGRGWTDPWDLDPILASNERFEDLPDWSPEFVSRISQERVRILEDGIPTLEQLARLPLPPLPHPHPGHGHTKAYALHRFRHLHNQIAVKVEALAAPRIPSIQALPTWEDKQDAVDELFERIEFTLQEQEPILGKHPQFGYWVEKALENYLKSMQRKKEQNDAAKEKAKNEATEASDDDKGTGGETAQVEEETSNFPTKRQDEEALPLFMDCFVADQDSEEENIPKILHPLAPLERGANQGRMYEEWSLAAHKTTKRILLRQPTRSIAQFMETHPVARIFVTGRKGTGKTATLLSLVAAARKSGHIVLFMPHSSMLAEFGFYIEPSDHRPGMFDLPVLSAQLCKDLETSHKEDLASIPVDQATLEVFFSPDQLRKAFNDGTDSLSVADLVSVGSEKRAVAPMCYSAAIDTLMKQDAKPFTMVVDEFNTFFASGRYFHEDYDKTVRKAIPYNRINLFQPMVDAMGLLASETELLPDPVLMKRGAIIAGMSYSKPVLKRVNAGLEISAKELAAATDSNMFVADIPRLTNLEVDHVMANYEAIGYGKLRMDQGETVTNAQEVAYLRAISSNNPQELMNACLID
;
A
#
# COMPACT_ATOMS: atom_id res chain seq x y z
N ASP A 1 -30.82 -1.04 46.98
CA ASP A 1 -31.05 -0.99 45.52
C ASP A 1 -32.41 -1.46 45.03
N ALA A 2 -32.94 -2.60 45.48
CA ALA A 2 -34.25 -3.10 45.01
C ALA A 2 -35.44 -2.13 45.20
N ARG A 3 -35.44 -1.29 46.25
CA ARG A 3 -36.47 -0.24 46.43
C ARG A 3 -36.34 0.91 45.43
N ARG A 4 -35.11 1.34 45.10
CA ARG A 4 -34.86 2.38 44.07
C ARG A 4 -35.30 1.89 42.69
N TRP A 5 -35.04 0.61 42.39
CA TRP A 5 -35.50 -0.02 41.14
C TRP A 5 -37.03 -0.06 41.01
N ARG A 6 -37.77 -0.32 42.09
CA ARG A 6 -39.25 -0.26 42.06
C ARG A 6 -39.79 1.14 41.80
N THR A 7 -39.13 2.17 42.32
CA THR A 7 -39.52 3.57 42.06
C THR A 7 -39.31 3.90 40.59
N VAL A 8 -38.15 3.56 40.02
CA VAL A 8 -37.83 3.77 38.60
C VAL A 8 -38.86 3.07 37.70
N VAL A 9 -39.19 1.80 37.95
CA VAL A 9 -40.18 1.06 37.16
C VAL A 9 -41.59 1.68 37.24
N LYS A 10 -41.98 2.22 38.41
CA LYS A 10 -43.26 2.94 38.55
C LYS A 10 -43.28 4.24 37.73
N THR A 11 -42.18 5.00 37.75
CA THR A 11 -42.06 6.23 36.95
C THR A 11 -42.09 5.93 35.46
N PHE A 12 -41.41 4.86 35.03
CA PHE A 12 -41.45 4.39 33.63
C PHE A 12 -42.84 3.95 33.18
N ASN A 13 -43.59 3.24 34.02
CA ASN A 13 -44.98 2.86 33.71
C ASN A 13 -45.93 4.07 33.63
N GLN A 14 -45.68 5.13 34.39
CA GLN A 14 -46.42 6.39 34.26
C GLN A 14 -46.06 7.13 32.96
N ILE A 15 -44.78 7.17 32.60
CA ILE A 15 -44.30 7.81 31.37
C ILE A 15 -44.82 7.06 30.13
N GLY A 16 -44.79 5.72 30.13
CA GLY A 16 -45.34 4.90 29.02
C GLY A 16 -46.84 5.10 28.80
N ARG A 17 -47.63 5.30 29.87
CA ARG A 17 -49.06 5.63 29.75
C ARG A 17 -49.31 7.04 29.24
N TYR A 18 -48.41 7.98 29.53
CA TYR A 18 -48.49 9.36 29.04
C TYR A 18 -48.06 9.48 27.57
N ILE A 19 -47.19 8.60 27.10
CA ILE A 19 -46.71 8.56 25.71
C ILE A 19 -47.75 7.98 24.74
N HIS A 20 -48.60 7.05 25.20
CA HIS A 20 -49.58 6.39 24.34
C HIS A 20 -50.72 7.32 23.85
N THR A 21 -50.80 8.56 24.33
CA THR A 21 -51.88 9.52 24.04
C THR A 21 -51.47 10.67 23.10
N LYS A 22 -50.24 10.75 22.60
CA LYS A 22 -49.84 11.79 21.63
C LYS A 22 -49.05 11.25 20.45
N GLU A 23 -49.62 11.37 19.26
CA GLU A 23 -48.99 11.11 17.97
C GLU A 23 -48.05 12.27 17.61
N SER A 24 -46.73 12.08 17.76
CA SER A 24 -45.71 13.01 17.24
C SER A 24 -44.43 12.26 16.88
N THR A 25 -44.10 12.23 15.59
CA THR A 25 -42.98 11.49 14.99
C THR A 25 -41.60 11.98 15.42
N THR A 26 -41.47 13.23 15.87
CA THR A 26 -40.22 13.79 16.42
C THR A 26 -39.79 13.16 17.75
N PHE A 27 -40.70 12.48 18.46
CA PHE A 27 -40.39 11.89 19.77
C PHE A 27 -39.70 10.52 19.68
N PHE A 28 -39.85 9.81 18.55
CA PHE A 28 -39.24 8.48 18.35
C PHE A 28 -37.70 8.53 18.36
N TRP A 29 -37.10 9.56 17.77
CA TRP A 29 -35.65 9.73 17.73
C TRP A 29 -35.03 9.95 19.11
N ILE A 30 -35.72 10.67 19.99
CA ILE A 30 -35.25 10.94 21.36
C ILE A 30 -35.31 9.66 22.19
N VAL A 31 -36.39 8.87 22.05
CA VAL A 31 -36.57 7.60 22.77
C VAL A 31 -35.53 6.57 22.32
N ASP A 32 -35.26 6.46 21.01
CA ASP A 32 -34.23 5.54 20.49
C ASP A 32 -32.83 5.93 20.98
N SER A 33 -32.47 7.21 21.00
CA SER A 33 -31.19 7.65 21.57
C SER A 33 -31.08 7.33 23.06
N ILE A 34 -32.15 7.49 23.85
CA ILE A 34 -32.15 7.16 25.29
C ILE A 34 -32.01 5.63 25.49
N VAL A 35 -32.71 4.81 24.71
CA VAL A 35 -32.66 3.35 24.81
C VAL A 35 -31.27 2.82 24.43
N ILE A 36 -30.65 3.36 23.38
CA ILE A 36 -29.29 3.00 22.96
C ILE A 36 -28.27 3.36 24.06
N THR A 37 -28.40 4.56 24.64
CA THR A 37 -27.49 5.02 25.69
C THR A 37 -27.63 4.18 26.97
N MET A 38 -28.87 3.76 27.31
CA MET A 38 -29.10 2.87 28.45
C MET A 38 -28.61 1.44 28.22
N LEU A 39 -28.73 0.90 27.01
CA LEU A 39 -28.15 -0.41 26.67
C LEU A 39 -26.61 -0.39 26.76
N ALA A 40 -25.99 0.71 26.34
CA ALA A 40 -24.55 0.92 26.48
C ALA A 40 -24.12 1.00 27.97
N ALA A 41 -24.85 1.77 28.80
CA ALA A 41 -24.59 1.87 30.23
C ALA A 41 -24.77 0.52 30.96
N THR A 42 -25.79 -0.25 30.59
CA THR A 42 -26.08 -1.56 31.18
C THR A 42 -24.99 -2.58 30.83
N ARG A 43 -24.45 -2.55 29.60
CA ARG A 43 -23.30 -3.37 29.17
C ARG A 43 -22.02 -3.00 29.93
N LEU A 44 -21.79 -1.71 30.17
CA LEU A 44 -20.63 -1.22 30.92
C LEU A 44 -20.68 -1.64 32.39
N LEU A 45 -21.87 -1.59 33.00
CA LEU A 45 -22.10 -2.04 34.37
C LEU A 45 -21.99 -3.56 34.52
N THR A 46 -22.55 -4.34 33.60
CA THR A 46 -22.40 -5.81 33.63
C THR A 46 -20.94 -6.23 33.45
N ARG A 47 -20.17 -5.51 32.62
CA ARG A 47 -18.73 -5.75 32.45
C ARG A 47 -17.93 -5.39 33.71
N ARG A 48 -18.27 -4.30 34.40
CA ARG A 48 -17.66 -3.92 35.70
C ARG A 48 -17.99 -4.88 36.83
N VAL A 49 -19.22 -5.42 36.87
CA VAL A 49 -19.63 -6.42 37.87
C VAL A 49 -18.94 -7.76 37.60
N ALA A 50 -18.88 -8.21 36.34
CA ALA A 50 -18.17 -9.43 35.95
C ALA A 50 -16.66 -9.38 36.26
N LEU A 51 -16.04 -8.21 36.16
CA LEU A 51 -14.62 -8.02 36.53
C LEU A 51 -14.37 -8.04 38.04
N ARG A 52 -15.38 -7.74 38.87
CA ARG A 52 -15.25 -7.71 40.34
C ARG A 52 -15.59 -9.02 41.02
N THR A 53 -16.48 -9.83 40.45
CA THR A 53 -16.84 -11.12 41.01
C THR A 53 -16.28 -12.23 40.12
N ARG A 54 -15.15 -12.83 40.50
CA ARG A 54 -14.60 -14.05 39.87
C ARG A 54 -15.52 -15.25 40.13
N VAL A 55 -16.72 -15.24 39.55
CA VAL A 55 -17.68 -16.35 39.62
C VAL A 55 -18.14 -16.64 38.20
N VAL A 56 -17.95 -17.88 37.76
CA VAL A 56 -18.46 -18.41 36.50
C VAL A 56 -19.97 -18.57 36.63
N VAL A 57 -20.74 -17.85 35.81
CA VAL A 57 -22.20 -17.96 35.76
C VAL A 57 -22.58 -18.90 34.61
N PRO A 58 -23.40 -19.95 34.84
CA PRO A 58 -23.82 -20.85 33.77
C PRO A 58 -24.92 -20.22 32.91
N HIS A 59 -24.92 -20.62 31.63
CA HIS A 59 -25.87 -20.20 30.59
C HIS A 59 -27.34 -20.33 31.02
N VAL A 60 -28.13 -19.29 30.75
CA VAL A 60 -29.61 -19.32 30.74
C VAL A 60 -30.07 -19.16 29.28
N PRO A 61 -30.99 -20.00 28.76
CA PRO A 61 -31.48 -19.89 27.39
C PRO A 61 -32.70 -18.96 27.26
N ALA A 62 -32.75 -18.26 26.12
CA ALA A 62 -33.91 -17.77 25.37
C ALA A 62 -34.98 -16.89 26.07
N VAL A 63 -34.91 -15.58 25.81
CA VAL A 63 -36.09 -14.69 25.64
C VAL A 63 -35.77 -13.64 24.57
N VAL A 64 -35.77 -14.04 23.30
CA VAL A 64 -35.87 -13.13 22.14
C VAL A 64 -36.69 -13.85 21.07
N ALA A 65 -37.99 -13.98 21.32
CA ALA A 65 -38.96 -14.54 20.38
C ALA A 65 -40.30 -13.83 20.55
N LEU A 66 -40.30 -12.52 20.36
CA LEU A 66 -41.46 -11.66 20.14
C LEU A 66 -40.85 -10.31 19.74
N TRP A 67 -41.35 -9.68 18.67
CA TRP A 67 -40.82 -8.46 18.03
C TRP A 67 -39.87 -8.66 16.83
N GLN A 68 -40.25 -9.52 15.89
CA GLN A 68 -40.00 -9.25 14.47
C GLN A 68 -41.25 -9.67 13.68
N GLN A 69 -42.15 -8.72 13.43
CA GLN A 69 -43.08 -8.81 12.31
C GLN A 69 -42.52 -7.94 11.17
N PRO A 70 -42.46 -8.45 9.93
CA PRO A 70 -42.06 -7.66 8.79
C PRO A 70 -43.18 -6.70 8.39
N GLN A 71 -42.82 -5.45 8.12
CA GLN A 71 -43.69 -4.49 7.47
C GLN A 71 -44.08 -5.02 6.09
N ARG A 72 -45.38 -5.21 5.89
CA ARG A 72 -45.99 -5.40 4.57
C ARG A 72 -46.03 -4.05 3.88
N CYS A 73 -45.32 -3.91 2.77
CA CYS A 73 -45.58 -2.84 1.81
C CYS A 73 -46.81 -3.22 0.98
N TRP A 74 -47.79 -2.32 0.96
CA TRP A 74 -48.95 -2.30 0.07
C TRP A 74 -48.93 -0.97 -0.72
N PHE A 75 -49.65 -0.97 -1.84
CA PHE A 75 -49.82 0.06 -2.89
C PHE A 75 -48.77 0.01 -4.00
N ALA A 76 -49.11 0.09 -5.29
CA ALA A 76 -50.33 0.02 -6.10
C ALA A 76 -49.81 -0.03 -7.57
N GLY A 77 -50.35 -0.74 -8.54
CA GLY A 77 -51.75 -0.77 -8.92
C GLY A 77 -52.11 0.46 -9.79
N GLY A 78 -51.38 0.70 -10.89
CA GLY A 78 -51.67 1.76 -11.85
C GLY A 78 -51.51 1.24 -13.27
N GLY A 79 -52.63 0.99 -13.95
CA GLY A 79 -52.68 0.60 -15.34
C GLY A 79 -52.49 1.80 -16.27
N GLY A 80 -51.71 1.58 -17.34
CA GLY A 80 -51.65 2.42 -18.52
C GLY A 80 -51.70 1.49 -19.72
N LYS A 81 -52.80 1.55 -20.47
CA LYS A 81 -52.86 1.14 -21.88
C LYS A 81 -51.88 2.02 -22.63
N ASP A 82 -51.12 1.45 -23.55
CA ASP A 82 -50.84 2.10 -24.83
C ASP A 82 -50.56 1.00 -25.86
N ASP A 83 -51.24 1.17 -26.98
CA ASP A 83 -51.26 0.33 -28.15
C ASP A 83 -49.93 0.45 -28.91
N HIS A 84 -49.36 -0.68 -29.32
CA HIS A 84 -48.58 -0.73 -30.55
C HIS A 84 -48.66 -2.14 -31.13
N ASP A 85 -49.49 -2.24 -32.18
CA ASP A 85 -49.38 -3.23 -33.24
C ASP A 85 -47.96 -3.19 -33.82
N ASP A 86 -47.34 -4.36 -33.97
CA ASP A 86 -46.53 -4.65 -35.15
C ASP A 86 -46.43 -6.17 -35.31
N ASP A 87 -46.93 -6.60 -36.47
CA ASP A 87 -46.88 -7.92 -37.05
C ASP A 87 -45.44 -8.47 -37.09
N MET A 88 -45.26 -9.77 -36.86
CA MET A 88 -44.42 -10.63 -37.72
C MET A 88 -44.62 -12.12 -37.39
N ASP A 89 -45.36 -12.76 -38.28
CA ASP A 89 -45.15 -14.08 -38.88
C ASP A 89 -44.80 -15.29 -38.00
N LEU A 90 -45.84 -16.07 -37.78
CA LEU A 90 -45.82 -17.51 -37.54
C LEU A 90 -45.44 -18.26 -38.82
N GLU A 91 -44.26 -18.88 -38.87
CA GLU A 91 -44.04 -20.05 -39.71
C GLU A 91 -44.06 -21.34 -38.88
N ALA A 92 -44.94 -22.24 -39.33
CA ALA A 92 -45.11 -23.61 -38.88
C ALA A 92 -44.05 -24.54 -39.49
N ILE A 93 -44.16 -25.84 -39.18
CA ILE A 93 -43.47 -27.04 -39.77
C ILE A 93 -42.31 -27.53 -38.87
N VAL A 94 -42.22 -28.76 -38.36
CA VAL A 94 -42.97 -30.02 -38.57
C VAL A 94 -42.81 -30.93 -37.35
N THR A 95 -43.90 -31.59 -36.96
CA THR A 95 -43.94 -32.75 -36.07
C THR A 95 -43.45 -33.99 -36.82
N GLY A 96 -42.35 -34.60 -36.37
CA GLY A 96 -41.87 -35.88 -36.85
C GLY A 96 -41.81 -36.87 -35.68
N ASP A 97 -42.61 -37.93 -35.79
CA ASP A 97 -42.88 -38.91 -34.76
C ASP A 97 -42.41 -40.30 -35.26
N VAL A 98 -41.85 -41.12 -34.35
CA VAL A 98 -41.69 -42.60 -34.40
C VAL A 98 -40.51 -43.17 -35.25
N PRO A 99 -39.89 -44.36 -34.96
CA PRO A 99 -40.09 -45.35 -33.87
C PRO A 99 -38.85 -45.80 -33.06
N LEU A 100 -39.15 -46.42 -31.91
CA LEU A 100 -38.40 -47.49 -31.26
C LEU A 100 -38.18 -48.69 -32.20
N ASP A 101 -36.96 -49.22 -32.26
CA ASP A 101 -36.77 -50.63 -32.60
C ASP A 101 -35.71 -51.33 -31.74
N LYS A 102 -36.02 -52.58 -31.42
CA LYS A 102 -35.23 -53.52 -30.63
C LYS A 102 -34.34 -54.34 -31.58
N GLY A 103 -33.08 -54.54 -31.23
CA GLY A 103 -32.21 -55.43 -32.00
C GLY A 103 -31.04 -55.96 -31.17
N LEU A 104 -31.14 -57.24 -30.81
CA LEU A 104 -30.11 -58.06 -30.15
C LEU A 104 -28.94 -58.39 -31.10
N GLY A 105 -27.76 -58.59 -30.51
CA GLY A 105 -26.58 -59.20 -31.12
C GLY A 105 -25.32 -58.42 -30.71
N GLY A 106 -24.46 -58.85 -29.80
CA GLY A 106 -24.03 -60.21 -29.52
C GLY A 106 -22.73 -60.47 -30.27
N GLU A 107 -21.60 -59.96 -29.75
CA GLU A 107 -20.30 -60.51 -30.07
C GLU A 107 -19.32 -60.33 -28.91
N ASN A 108 -18.53 -61.37 -28.74
CA ASN A 108 -17.83 -61.77 -27.54
C ASN A 108 -16.42 -61.16 -27.47
N SER A 109 -15.87 -61.26 -26.26
CA SER A 109 -14.48 -61.69 -26.04
C SER A 109 -13.37 -60.72 -26.45
N LEU A 110 -13.01 -59.79 -25.55
CA LEU A 110 -11.62 -59.32 -25.39
C LEU A 110 -11.38 -58.50 -24.10
N LEU A 111 -12.04 -58.83 -22.99
CA LEU A 111 -11.96 -58.05 -21.74
C LEU A 111 -11.91 -58.90 -20.46
N ALA A 112 -11.21 -60.04 -20.52
CA ALA A 112 -11.00 -60.91 -19.35
C ALA A 112 -9.52 -61.21 -19.01
N GLU A 113 -8.55 -60.75 -19.80
CA GLU A 113 -7.12 -61.10 -19.59
C GLU A 113 -6.26 -59.97 -18.97
N THR A 114 -6.77 -58.74 -18.82
CA THR A 114 -5.96 -57.58 -18.40
C THR A 114 -6.17 -57.14 -16.95
N ARG A 115 -6.84 -57.95 -16.11
CA ARG A 115 -7.02 -57.68 -14.67
C ARG A 115 -6.24 -58.63 -13.75
N ARG A 116 -5.30 -59.42 -14.28
CA ARG A 116 -4.52 -60.40 -13.51
C ARG A 116 -3.04 -60.06 -13.29
N GLN A 117 -2.56 -58.89 -13.71
CA GLN A 117 -1.15 -58.48 -13.57
C GLN A 117 -0.88 -57.25 -12.68
N ALA A 118 -1.87 -56.76 -11.93
CA ALA A 118 -1.68 -55.65 -10.97
C ALA A 118 -2.01 -56.03 -9.52
N ARG A 119 -1.59 -57.22 -9.07
CA ARG A 119 -1.74 -57.69 -7.67
C ARG A 119 -0.52 -58.39 -7.07
N ILE A 120 0.66 -58.11 -7.59
CA ILE A 120 1.95 -58.45 -6.97
C ILE A 120 2.86 -57.23 -7.10
N ASN A 121 2.73 -56.27 -6.16
CA ASN A 121 3.78 -55.31 -5.76
C ASN A 121 3.21 -54.27 -4.77
N THR A 122 2.73 -54.73 -3.62
CA THR A 122 2.57 -53.87 -2.44
C THR A 122 2.67 -54.73 -1.18
N LYS A 123 3.86 -55.20 -0.86
CA LYS A 123 4.22 -55.70 0.47
C LYS A 123 5.74 -55.72 0.57
N GLU A 124 6.30 -54.62 1.06
CA GLU A 124 7.50 -54.57 1.91
C GLU A 124 7.79 -53.10 2.27
N ARG A 125 7.28 -52.66 3.42
CA ARG A 125 7.81 -51.48 4.12
C ARG A 125 8.73 -52.00 5.21
N PRO A 126 10.03 -51.66 5.23
CA PRO A 126 10.89 -52.01 6.34
C PRO A 126 10.60 -51.06 7.52
N LYS A 127 10.39 -51.65 8.69
CA LYS A 127 10.36 -50.94 9.98
C LYS A 127 11.80 -50.48 10.29
N PHE A 128 12.07 -49.19 10.21
CA PHE A 128 13.32 -48.63 10.73
C PHE A 128 13.33 -48.76 12.27
N ARG A 129 14.25 -49.59 12.77
CA ARG A 129 14.62 -49.67 14.17
C ARG A 129 15.50 -48.46 14.51
N LYS A 130 15.11 -47.70 15.53
CA LYS A 130 16.00 -46.83 16.30
C LYS A 130 16.99 -47.70 17.06
N LYS A 131 18.22 -47.77 16.58
CA LYS A 131 19.48 -48.02 17.30
C LYS A 131 20.59 -47.84 16.25
N ASP A 132 21.73 -47.32 16.68
CA ASP A 132 22.92 -47.02 15.88
C ASP A 132 22.97 -45.56 15.39
N LEU A 133 23.12 -44.65 16.35
CA LEU A 133 23.68 -43.29 16.19
C LEU A 133 24.21 -42.84 17.57
N GLU A 134 25.13 -43.62 18.12
CA GLU A 134 25.97 -43.31 19.26
C GLU A 134 27.34 -43.96 19.00
N GLU A 135 28.18 -43.29 18.21
CA GLU A 135 29.64 -43.42 18.21
C GLU A 135 30.20 -42.62 17.03
N LYS A 136 30.49 -41.34 17.29
CA LYS A 136 31.51 -40.50 16.63
C LYS A 136 31.24 -39.06 17.02
N ASP A 137 31.75 -38.66 18.18
CA ASP A 137 32.08 -37.26 18.50
C ASP A 137 33.01 -37.20 19.74
N ASP A 138 33.94 -38.14 19.83
CA ASP A 138 35.10 -38.03 20.71
C ASP A 138 36.30 -37.70 19.83
N LEU A 139 36.59 -36.41 19.66
CA LEU A 139 37.92 -35.83 19.41
C LEU A 139 37.72 -34.32 19.17
N LEU A 140 37.94 -33.52 20.23
CA LEU A 140 38.48 -32.15 20.29
C LEU A 140 37.85 -31.30 21.42
N GLU A 141 38.37 -31.48 22.63
CA GLU A 141 38.43 -30.43 23.67
C GLU A 141 39.68 -29.53 23.42
N PRO A 142 39.96 -28.43 24.17
CA PRO A 142 39.08 -27.45 24.82
C PRO A 142 39.62 -25.99 24.66
N LEU A 143 38.79 -24.94 24.75
CA LEU A 143 39.23 -23.59 25.18
C LEU A 143 38.02 -22.68 25.48
N ARG A 144 37.32 -22.89 26.61
CA ARG A 144 36.48 -21.84 27.24
C ARG A 144 36.52 -21.93 28.76
N LEU A 145 37.46 -21.20 29.35
CA LEU A 145 37.50 -20.90 30.77
C LEU A 145 36.58 -19.71 31.10
N ARG A 146 35.70 -19.96 32.09
CA ARG A 146 35.22 -19.05 33.15
C ARG A 146 34.55 -17.72 32.75
N SER A 147 33.22 -17.68 32.90
CA SER A 147 32.60 -16.88 33.97
C SER A 147 31.19 -17.36 34.29
N LYS A 148 30.98 -17.90 35.50
CA LYS A 148 29.66 -18.09 36.10
C LYS A 148 29.46 -16.95 37.09
N LYS A 149 28.65 -15.94 36.72
CA LYS A 149 28.00 -15.04 37.67
C LYS A 149 26.49 -15.13 37.43
N LYS A 150 25.76 -15.60 38.44
CA LYS A 150 24.29 -15.66 38.47
C LYS A 150 23.73 -14.23 38.39
N PRO A 151 22.67 -13.96 37.59
CA PRO A 151 21.93 -12.72 37.73
C PRO A 151 20.94 -12.85 38.88
N SER A 152 21.07 -11.94 39.85
CA SER A 152 20.04 -11.67 40.86
C SER A 152 18.82 -11.06 40.17
N LYS A 153 17.65 -11.67 40.39
CA LYS A 153 16.35 -11.07 40.04
C LYS A 153 16.17 -9.79 40.86
N ILE A 154 16.27 -8.64 40.19
CA ILE A 154 15.73 -7.37 40.68
C ILE A 154 14.48 -7.14 39.86
N SER A 155 13.32 -7.28 40.50
CA SER A 155 12.04 -6.86 39.94
C SER A 155 11.96 -5.33 40.01
N PHE A 156 12.17 -4.66 38.87
CA PHE A 156 11.78 -3.26 38.70
C PHE A 156 10.31 -3.25 38.28
N GLU A 157 9.42 -2.96 39.23
CA GLU A 157 8.09 -2.42 38.92
C GLU A 157 8.31 -1.00 38.39
N THR A 158 8.30 -0.87 37.07
CA THR A 158 8.25 0.45 36.41
C THR A 158 6.79 0.75 36.14
N GLU A 159 6.15 1.45 37.09
CA GLU A 159 4.91 2.16 36.80
C GLU A 159 5.22 3.26 35.78
N ASP A 160 4.56 3.21 34.63
CA ASP A 160 4.71 4.14 33.52
C ASP A 160 4.20 5.55 33.94
N PRO A 161 5.08 6.56 34.11
CA PRO A 161 4.67 7.88 34.60
C PRO A 161 3.86 8.69 33.56
N LEU A 162 3.76 8.19 32.32
CA LEU A 162 3.00 8.85 31.24
C LEU A 162 1.47 8.88 31.48
N LEU A 163 0.93 8.05 32.38
CA LEU A 163 -0.51 7.99 32.65
C LEU A 163 -1.01 9.01 33.70
N LYS A 164 -0.12 9.73 34.38
CA LYS A 164 -0.49 10.75 35.39
C LYS A 164 -0.56 12.19 34.85
N LEU A 165 -0.16 12.44 33.60
CA LEU A 165 0.04 13.79 33.06
C LEU A 165 -1.10 14.30 32.16
N LEU A 166 -2.18 13.53 31.99
CA LEU A 166 -3.34 13.91 31.16
C LEU A 166 -4.50 14.56 31.95
N GLU A 167 -4.29 14.97 33.21
CA GLU A 167 -5.34 15.57 34.07
C GLU A 167 -4.98 16.95 34.65
N VAL A 168 -4.07 17.72 34.03
CA VAL A 168 -3.75 19.10 34.46
C VAL A 168 -4.00 20.07 33.31
N GLU A 169 -5.27 20.45 33.14
CA GLU A 169 -5.68 21.67 32.44
C GLU A 169 -6.43 22.52 33.47
N ASP A 170 -6.28 23.85 33.36
CA ASP A 170 -6.77 24.92 34.24
C ASP A 170 -5.73 25.40 35.27
N ASP A 171 -4.87 26.35 34.83
CA ASP A 171 -4.37 27.50 35.62
C ASP A 171 -3.30 28.26 34.80
N ILE A 172 -3.75 29.10 33.85
CA ILE A 172 -2.90 30.15 33.23
C ILE A 172 -3.69 31.46 33.25
N GLU A 173 -3.81 32.04 34.45
CA GLU A 173 -4.18 33.45 34.65
C GLU A 173 -2.94 34.19 35.15
N GLY A 174 -2.35 35.06 34.32
CA GLY A 174 -1.24 35.92 34.78
C GLY A 174 -0.21 36.32 33.73
N LEU A 175 -0.62 36.67 32.51
CA LEU A 175 0.26 37.39 31.59
C LEU A 175 -0.16 38.86 31.57
N GLU A 176 0.64 39.69 32.25
CA GLU A 176 0.57 41.15 32.16
C GLU A 176 0.85 41.59 30.73
N GLU A 177 -0.10 42.32 30.14
CA GLU A 177 0.05 42.99 28.85
C GLU A 177 1.13 44.06 28.98
N VAL A 178 2.26 43.85 28.29
CA VAL A 178 3.25 44.90 28.05
C VAL A 178 2.70 45.79 26.95
N GLU A 179 2.09 46.91 27.34
CA GLU A 179 1.67 47.98 26.42
C GLU A 179 2.89 48.53 25.67
N MET A 180 3.08 48.08 24.42
CA MET A 180 3.97 48.78 23.49
C MET A 180 3.27 50.08 23.03
N PRO A 181 4.00 51.19 22.88
CA PRO A 181 3.42 52.45 22.43
C PRO A 181 2.83 52.31 21.02
N GLU A 182 1.49 52.32 20.92
CA GLU A 182 0.71 52.11 19.68
C GLU A 182 1.06 53.07 18.53
N ILE A 183 1.70 54.21 18.87
CA ILE A 183 1.95 55.34 17.97
C ILE A 183 2.94 54.99 16.84
N ASP A 184 3.91 54.08 17.06
CA ASP A 184 4.87 53.70 16.00
C ASP A 184 4.37 52.58 15.08
N VAL A 185 3.45 51.74 15.55
CA VAL A 185 2.91 50.62 14.76
C VAL A 185 1.92 51.11 13.71
N GLU A 186 1.08 52.10 14.05
CA GLU A 186 0.16 52.71 13.08
C GLU A 186 0.88 53.50 12.00
N LYS A 187 1.98 54.18 12.37
CA LYS A 187 2.78 54.96 11.42
C LYS A 187 3.51 54.05 10.42
N LEU A 188 4.10 52.95 10.90
CA LEU A 188 4.68 51.91 10.04
C LEU A 188 3.64 51.21 9.15
N ARG A 189 2.40 51.02 9.64
CA ARG A 189 1.30 50.48 8.83
C ARG A 189 0.85 51.47 7.75
N ALA A 190 0.79 52.76 8.07
CA ALA A 190 0.45 53.82 7.12
C ALA A 190 1.52 53.97 6.04
N GLU A 191 2.80 54.00 6.42
CA GLU A 191 3.94 54.07 5.50
C GLU A 191 3.99 52.85 4.56
N ARG A 192 3.79 51.63 5.07
CA ARG A 192 3.66 50.43 4.20
C ARG A 192 2.46 50.48 3.28
N LYS A 193 1.35 51.08 3.73
CA LYS A 193 0.14 51.20 2.92
C LYS A 193 0.31 52.24 1.82
N GLU A 194 0.98 53.35 2.11
CA GLU A 194 1.38 54.33 1.10
C GLU A 194 2.41 53.73 0.13
N GLU A 195 3.38 52.94 0.60
CA GLU A 195 4.33 52.22 -0.24
C GLU A 195 3.64 51.20 -1.16
N MET A 196 2.64 50.46 -0.66
CA MET A 196 1.82 49.57 -1.49
C MET A 196 0.96 50.34 -2.49
N ASN A 197 0.40 51.49 -2.10
CA ASN A 197 -0.45 52.29 -2.97
C ASN A 197 0.36 53.03 -4.06
N HIS A 198 1.63 53.38 -3.79
CA HIS A 198 2.52 54.00 -4.77
C HIS A 198 3.15 52.99 -5.74
N LYS A 199 3.15 51.70 -5.41
CA LYS A 199 3.53 50.61 -6.32
C LYS A 199 2.38 50.34 -7.31
N THR A 200 2.18 51.25 -8.26
CA THR A 200 1.32 50.99 -9.42
C THR A 200 2.11 50.20 -10.45
N GLY A 201 2.15 48.88 -10.27
CA GLY A 201 2.88 47.90 -11.08
C GLY A 201 3.31 46.71 -10.22
N ARG A 202 3.47 45.51 -10.80
CA ARG A 202 3.95 44.31 -10.08
C ARG A 202 5.28 44.66 -9.40
N GLY A 203 5.31 44.57 -8.07
CA GLY A 203 6.41 45.07 -7.21
C GLY A 203 7.69 44.23 -7.22
N TRP A 204 7.89 43.42 -8.26
CA TRP A 204 9.07 42.61 -8.47
C TRP A 204 9.54 42.88 -9.90
N THR A 205 10.83 43.18 -10.08
CA THR A 205 11.47 43.10 -11.40
C THR A 205 11.39 41.65 -11.83
N ASP A 206 10.37 41.37 -12.63
CA ASP A 206 10.12 40.06 -13.18
C ASP A 206 11.30 39.69 -14.09
N PRO A 207 11.98 38.54 -13.92
CA PRO A 207 12.97 38.07 -14.89
C PRO A 207 12.33 37.68 -16.23
N TRP A 208 11.00 37.66 -16.32
CA TRP A 208 10.30 37.58 -17.59
C TRP A 208 10.30 38.96 -18.25
N ASP A 209 11.01 39.05 -19.38
CA ASP A 209 10.96 40.16 -20.32
C ASP A 209 9.55 40.13 -20.96
N LEU A 210 8.53 40.60 -20.24
CA LEU A 210 7.13 40.64 -20.67
C LEU A 210 6.84 41.79 -21.63
N ASP A 211 7.82 42.68 -21.84
CA ASP A 211 7.74 43.81 -22.77
C ASP A 211 7.27 43.42 -24.19
N PRO A 212 7.65 42.28 -24.78
CA PRO A 212 7.14 41.84 -26.09
C PRO A 212 5.67 41.41 -26.05
N ILE A 213 5.21 40.81 -24.96
CA ILE A 213 3.82 40.33 -24.79
C ILE A 213 2.92 41.52 -24.46
N LEU A 214 3.38 42.46 -23.62
CA LEU A 214 2.68 43.71 -23.34
C LEU A 214 2.67 44.65 -24.56
N ALA A 215 3.64 44.52 -25.47
CA ALA A 215 3.65 45.21 -26.75
C ALA A 215 2.82 44.49 -27.84
N SER A 216 2.42 43.23 -27.62
CA SER A 216 1.50 42.54 -28.51
C SER A 216 0.08 43.05 -28.23
N ASN A 217 -0.72 43.23 -29.29
CA ASN A 217 -2.14 43.60 -29.15
C ASN A 217 -3.02 42.39 -28.77
N GLU A 218 -2.40 41.28 -28.34
CA GLU A 218 -3.12 40.07 -27.97
C GLU A 218 -3.81 40.32 -26.62
N ARG A 219 -5.12 40.09 -26.56
CA ARG A 219 -5.83 40.17 -25.28
C ARG A 219 -5.45 38.95 -24.45
N PHE A 220 -5.60 39.08 -23.14
CA PHE A 220 -5.45 37.94 -22.23
C PHE A 220 -6.31 36.73 -22.64
N GLU A 221 -7.47 36.97 -23.26
CA GLU A 221 -8.38 35.96 -23.80
C GLU A 221 -7.87 35.25 -25.07
N ASP A 222 -6.89 35.83 -25.76
CA ASP A 222 -6.31 35.31 -27.00
C ASP A 222 -5.03 34.49 -26.76
N LEU A 223 -4.42 34.61 -25.57
CA LEU A 223 -3.24 33.83 -25.20
C LEU A 223 -3.65 32.36 -24.94
N PRO A 224 -2.86 31.38 -25.40
CA PRO A 224 -3.13 29.99 -25.08
C PRO A 224 -3.10 29.81 -23.56
N ASP A 225 -4.14 29.20 -23.00
CA ASP A 225 -4.29 28.97 -21.55
C ASP A 225 -3.09 28.26 -20.91
N TRP A 226 -2.24 27.60 -21.71
CA TRP A 226 -0.98 27.01 -21.28
C TRP A 226 -0.05 26.79 -22.49
N SER A 227 1.25 26.99 -22.29
CA SER A 227 2.33 26.67 -23.24
C SER A 227 3.54 26.14 -22.47
N PRO A 228 4.32 25.19 -23.01
CA PRO A 228 5.59 24.75 -22.40
C PRO A 228 6.56 25.91 -22.11
N GLU A 229 6.48 26.99 -22.89
CA GLU A 229 7.30 28.19 -22.75
C GLU A 229 6.99 28.97 -21.46
N PHE A 230 5.78 28.83 -20.93
CA PHE A 230 5.34 29.49 -19.69
C PHE A 230 5.68 28.70 -18.42
N VAL A 231 6.26 27.51 -18.55
CA VAL A 231 6.66 26.71 -17.40
C VAL A 231 7.87 27.36 -16.75
N SER A 232 7.80 27.62 -15.44
CA SER A 232 8.91 28.23 -14.72
C SER A 232 10.19 27.39 -14.85
N ARG A 233 11.33 28.08 -14.98
CA ARG A 233 12.65 27.44 -15.04
C ARG A 233 12.90 26.52 -13.84
N ILE A 234 12.43 26.90 -12.65
CA ILE A 234 12.54 26.09 -11.43
C ILE A 234 11.79 24.77 -11.60
N SER A 235 10.59 24.81 -12.17
CA SER A 235 9.82 23.59 -12.43
C SER A 235 10.43 22.73 -13.52
N GLN A 236 10.97 23.33 -14.59
CA GLN A 236 11.75 22.61 -15.60
C GLN A 236 12.98 21.91 -14.99
N GLU A 237 13.72 22.58 -14.09
CA GLU A 237 14.91 22.02 -13.42
C GLU A 237 14.56 20.93 -12.39
N ARG A 238 13.39 21.05 -11.74
CA ARG A 238 12.90 20.07 -10.75
C ARG A 238 12.28 18.85 -11.40
N VAL A 239 11.55 18.99 -12.50
CA VAL A 239 10.91 17.85 -13.17
C VAL A 239 11.96 17.07 -13.95
N ARG A 240 12.52 16.05 -13.29
CA ARG A 240 13.46 15.13 -13.90
C ARG A 240 12.73 13.93 -14.46
N ILE A 241 12.82 13.76 -15.76
CA ILE A 241 12.23 12.64 -16.50
C ILE A 241 13.34 11.64 -16.81
N LEU A 242 13.06 10.35 -16.67
CA LEU A 242 13.98 9.31 -17.09
C LEU A 242 14.17 9.37 -18.62
N GLU A 243 15.42 9.38 -19.09
CA GLU A 243 15.75 9.57 -20.52
C GLU A 243 15.11 8.50 -21.44
N ASP A 244 15.06 7.25 -20.98
CA ASP A 244 14.46 6.12 -21.71
C ASP A 244 12.93 6.02 -21.54
N GLY A 245 12.31 6.98 -20.85
CA GLY A 245 10.89 6.99 -20.49
C GLY A 245 10.56 5.99 -19.40
N ILE A 246 10.42 4.70 -19.76
CA ILE A 246 9.96 3.62 -18.88
C ILE A 246 11.13 2.70 -18.53
N PRO A 247 11.55 2.60 -17.25
CA PRO A 247 12.65 1.73 -16.86
C PRO A 247 12.24 0.25 -16.93
N THR A 248 13.19 -0.64 -17.21
CA THR A 248 13.02 -2.08 -16.95
C THR A 248 12.98 -2.35 -15.44
N LEU A 249 12.50 -3.52 -15.01
CA LEU A 249 12.54 -3.93 -13.59
C LEU A 249 13.98 -3.94 -13.02
N GLU A 250 14.96 -4.40 -13.80
CA GLU A 250 16.38 -4.39 -13.42
C GLU A 250 16.90 -2.96 -13.24
N GLN A 251 16.61 -2.06 -14.19
CA GLN A 251 16.97 -0.64 -14.07
C GLN A 251 16.30 -0.02 -12.85
N LEU A 252 14.99 -0.24 -12.69
CA LEU A 252 14.18 0.30 -11.60
C LEU A 252 14.70 -0.14 -10.23
N ALA A 253 15.15 -1.39 -10.09
CA ALA A 253 15.76 -1.92 -8.87
C ALA A 253 17.07 -1.22 -8.49
N ARG A 254 17.78 -0.65 -9.47
CA ARG A 254 19.08 0.03 -9.30
C ARG A 254 19.00 1.55 -9.31
N LEU A 255 17.84 2.15 -9.56
CA LEU A 255 17.68 3.60 -9.59
C LEU A 255 17.85 4.20 -8.19
N PRO A 256 18.73 5.21 -8.00
CA PRO A 256 18.78 5.96 -6.74
C PRO A 256 17.51 6.80 -6.61
N LEU A 257 16.77 6.61 -5.52
CA LEU A 257 15.50 7.28 -5.27
C LEU A 257 15.51 7.88 -3.86
N PRO A 258 14.82 9.01 -3.64
CA PRO A 258 14.81 9.68 -2.35
C PRO A 258 14.25 8.75 -1.25
N PRO A 259 14.78 8.84 -0.02
CA PRO A 259 14.36 7.97 1.06
C PRO A 259 12.89 8.18 1.42
N LEU A 260 12.26 7.13 1.95
CA LEU A 260 10.88 7.21 2.45
C LEU A 260 10.75 8.32 3.51
N PRO A 261 9.61 9.02 3.58
CA PRO A 261 9.39 9.95 4.67
C PRO A 261 9.34 9.20 6.00
N HIS A 262 9.65 9.94 7.06
CA HIS A 262 9.53 9.42 8.41
C HIS A 262 8.08 9.01 8.73
N PRO A 263 7.88 8.00 9.60
CA PRO A 263 6.55 7.51 9.92
C PRO A 263 5.70 8.62 10.54
N HIS A 264 4.59 9.00 9.89
CA HIS A 264 3.67 10.02 10.40
C HIS A 264 2.72 9.46 11.48
N PRO A 265 2.36 10.20 12.56
CA PRO A 265 1.53 9.68 13.67
C PRO A 265 0.18 9.18 13.19
N GLY A 266 -0.34 9.83 12.14
CA GLY A 266 -1.57 9.40 11.52
C GLY A 266 -1.53 7.90 11.22
N HIS A 267 -0.43 7.31 10.73
CA HIS A 267 -0.32 5.94 10.14
C HIS A 267 -0.61 4.77 11.09
N GLY A 268 -1.22 5.02 12.25
CA GLY A 268 -1.42 4.01 13.29
C GLY A 268 -0.13 3.68 14.05
N HIS A 269 1.00 4.22 13.60
CA HIS A 269 2.32 4.06 14.22
C HIS A 269 2.65 5.24 15.13
N THR A 270 1.71 5.66 15.99
CA THR A 270 1.90 6.79 16.91
C THR A 270 3.14 6.63 17.79
N LYS A 271 3.41 5.40 18.26
CA LYS A 271 4.62 5.07 19.04
C LYS A 271 5.91 5.23 18.23
N ALA A 272 5.93 4.74 16.98
CA ALA A 272 7.11 4.85 16.13
C ALA A 272 7.39 6.32 15.76
N TYR A 273 6.34 7.10 15.49
CA TYR A 273 6.46 8.54 15.27
C TYR A 273 6.95 9.28 16.52
N ALA A 274 6.36 9.00 17.68
CA ALA A 274 6.77 9.64 18.94
C ALA A 274 8.25 9.36 19.23
N LEU A 275 8.69 8.10 19.04
CA LEU A 275 10.09 7.70 19.17
C LEU A 275 10.98 8.38 18.14
N HIS A 276 10.53 8.49 16.89
CA HIS A 276 11.25 9.20 15.83
C HIS A 276 11.42 10.69 16.16
N ARG A 277 10.32 11.37 16.52
CA ARG A 277 10.32 12.79 16.92
C ARG A 277 11.23 13.01 18.13
N PHE A 278 11.15 12.13 19.12
CA PHE A 278 12.03 12.17 20.28
C PHE A 278 13.51 12.04 19.90
N ARG A 279 13.87 11.06 19.06
CA ARG A 279 15.24 10.90 18.54
C ARG A 279 15.69 12.12 17.75
N HIS A 280 14.82 12.70 16.94
CA HIS A 280 15.12 13.88 16.15
C HIS A 280 15.42 15.09 17.04
N LEU A 281 14.57 15.37 18.03
CA LEU A 281 14.80 16.43 19.02
C LEU A 281 16.09 16.20 19.80
N HIS A 282 16.33 14.97 20.26
CA HIS A 282 17.57 14.62 20.95
C HIS A 282 18.80 14.81 20.06
N ASN A 283 18.73 14.47 18.77
CA ASN A 283 19.83 14.69 17.82
C ASN A 283 20.07 16.18 17.56
N GLN A 284 19.02 16.99 17.43
CA GLN A 284 19.15 18.44 17.31
C GLN A 284 19.85 19.04 18.54
N ILE A 285 19.42 18.64 19.74
CA ILE A 285 20.07 19.06 20.99
C ILE A 285 21.52 18.58 21.01
N ALA A 286 21.79 17.33 20.64
CA ALA A 286 23.14 16.78 20.63
C ALA A 286 24.10 17.54 19.71
N VAL A 287 23.67 17.91 18.49
CA VAL A 287 24.48 18.72 17.56
C VAL A 287 24.78 20.10 18.15
N LYS A 288 23.81 20.74 18.81
CA LYS A 288 24.02 22.05 19.44
C LYS A 288 24.90 21.96 20.69
N VAL A 289 24.73 20.92 21.52
CA VAL A 289 25.59 20.63 22.67
C VAL A 289 27.03 20.39 22.21
N GLU A 290 27.24 19.61 21.16
CA GLU A 290 28.56 19.40 20.56
C GLU A 290 29.19 20.72 20.09
N ALA A 291 28.43 21.56 19.38
CA ALA A 291 28.92 22.86 18.92
C ALA A 291 29.33 23.79 20.07
N LEU A 292 28.59 23.80 21.19
CA LEU A 292 28.89 24.62 22.37
C LEU A 292 30.00 24.02 23.25
N ALA A 293 30.09 22.70 23.35
CA ALA A 293 31.08 21.99 24.15
C ALA A 293 32.48 21.97 23.49
N ALA A 294 32.53 21.79 22.16
CA ALA A 294 33.76 21.63 21.38
C ALA A 294 34.90 22.61 21.73
N PRO A 295 34.68 23.94 21.88
CA PRO A 295 35.77 24.87 22.20
C PRO A 295 36.30 24.74 23.65
N ARG A 296 35.53 24.15 24.57
CA ARG A 296 35.87 24.07 26.01
C ARG A 296 36.52 22.74 26.39
N ILE A 297 36.26 21.67 25.64
CA ILE A 297 36.84 20.34 25.92
C ILE A 297 38.38 20.36 26.01
N PRO A 298 39.14 21.05 25.12
CA PRO A 298 40.60 21.07 25.22
C PRO A 298 41.11 21.71 26.52
N SER A 299 40.45 22.79 26.98
CA SER A 299 40.81 23.43 28.26
C SER A 299 40.53 22.52 29.46
N ILE A 300 39.43 21.78 29.43
CA ILE A 300 39.08 20.82 30.50
C ILE A 300 40.08 19.66 30.50
N GLN A 301 40.44 19.13 29.34
CA GLN A 301 41.40 18.02 29.24
C GLN A 301 42.80 18.38 29.76
N ALA A 302 43.19 19.65 29.67
CA ALA A 302 44.48 20.17 30.13
C ALA A 302 44.59 20.30 31.66
N LEU A 303 43.49 20.19 32.40
CA LEU A 303 43.51 20.29 33.87
C LEU A 303 44.30 19.14 34.51
N PRO A 304 45.02 19.41 35.63
CA PRO A 304 45.94 18.44 36.22
C PRO A 304 45.23 17.37 37.05
N THR A 305 44.21 17.73 37.83
CA THR A 305 43.49 16.80 38.70
C THR A 305 42.19 16.31 38.07
N TRP A 306 41.66 15.18 38.56
CA TRP A 306 40.37 14.66 38.12
C TRP A 306 39.19 15.45 38.71
N GLU A 307 39.35 15.96 39.93
CA GLU A 307 38.36 16.81 40.61
C GLU A 307 38.14 18.11 39.82
N ASP A 308 39.21 18.80 39.42
CA ASP A 308 39.12 20.02 38.58
C ASP A 308 38.42 19.73 37.24
N LYS A 309 38.61 18.53 36.68
CA LYS A 309 37.95 18.13 35.43
C LYS A 309 36.47 17.89 35.61
N GLN A 310 36.08 17.30 36.73
CA GLN A 310 34.67 17.06 37.03
C GLN A 310 33.96 18.40 37.23
N ASP A 311 34.51 19.27 38.08
CA ASP A 311 33.96 20.62 38.34
C ASP A 311 33.82 21.42 37.04
N ALA A 312 34.83 21.37 36.16
CA ALA A 312 34.79 22.06 34.88
C ALA A 312 33.80 21.43 33.87
N VAL A 313 33.48 20.13 33.98
CA VAL A 313 32.43 19.49 33.18
C VAL A 313 31.04 19.87 33.70
N ASP A 314 30.87 19.96 35.01
CA ASP A 314 29.61 20.37 35.63
C ASP A 314 29.32 21.85 35.30
N GLU A 315 30.32 22.74 35.40
CA GLU A 315 30.21 24.15 34.94
C GLU A 315 29.88 24.24 33.44
N LEU A 316 30.49 23.37 32.63
CA LEU A 316 30.20 23.30 31.19
C LEU A 316 28.75 22.87 30.93
N PHE A 317 28.24 21.88 31.68
CA PHE A 317 26.88 21.40 31.57
C PHE A 317 25.88 22.52 31.88
N GLU A 318 26.00 23.18 33.03
CA GLU A 318 25.10 24.28 33.44
C GLU A 318 25.10 25.39 32.39
N ARG A 319 26.28 25.80 31.94
CA ARG A 319 26.42 26.86 30.93
C ARG A 319 25.76 26.49 29.60
N ILE A 320 25.95 25.25 29.13
CA ILE A 320 25.32 24.76 27.90
C ILE A 320 23.80 24.70 28.08
N GLU A 321 23.32 24.19 29.22
CA GLU A 321 21.89 24.11 29.52
C GLU A 321 21.24 25.49 29.48
N PHE A 322 21.77 26.48 30.20
CA PHE A 322 21.25 27.85 30.20
C PHE A 322 21.29 28.48 28.79
N THR A 323 22.42 28.35 28.09
CA THR A 323 22.57 28.92 26.74
C THR A 323 21.59 28.30 25.75
N LEU A 324 21.39 26.97 25.80
CA LEU A 324 20.44 26.29 24.92
C LEU A 324 18.99 26.56 25.32
N GLN A 325 18.70 26.74 26.61
CA GLN A 325 17.37 27.10 27.09
C GLN A 325 16.94 28.48 26.57
N GLU A 326 17.88 29.44 26.49
CA GLU A 326 17.65 30.75 25.88
C GLU A 326 17.50 30.68 24.35
N GLN A 327 18.31 29.85 23.68
CA GLN A 327 18.25 29.69 22.21
C GLN A 327 17.02 28.93 21.71
N GLU A 328 16.47 28.02 22.52
CA GLU A 328 15.34 27.15 22.16
C GLU A 328 14.19 27.32 23.17
N PRO A 329 13.37 28.39 23.08
CA PRO A 329 12.37 28.73 24.10
C PRO A 329 11.26 27.69 24.24
N ILE A 330 11.04 26.85 23.22
CA ILE A 330 10.05 25.77 23.25
C ILE A 330 10.64 24.52 23.92
N LEU A 331 11.84 24.08 23.50
CA LEU A 331 12.46 22.85 24.03
C LEU A 331 13.04 23.07 25.43
N GLY A 332 13.56 24.27 25.71
CA GLY A 332 14.12 24.65 27.01
C GLY A 332 13.11 24.65 28.16
N LYS A 333 11.80 24.68 27.85
CA LYS A 333 10.71 24.53 28.84
C LYS A 333 10.31 23.08 29.10
N HIS A 334 10.89 22.11 28.37
CA HIS A 334 10.51 20.71 28.53
C HIS A 334 11.08 20.15 29.85
N PRO A 335 10.30 19.40 30.67
CA PRO A 335 10.77 18.89 31.97
C PRO A 335 12.00 17.97 31.90
N GLN A 336 12.23 17.34 30.74
CA GLN A 336 13.38 16.46 30.50
C GLN A 336 14.53 17.15 29.74
N PHE A 337 14.48 18.47 29.56
CA PHE A 337 15.47 19.20 28.77
C PHE A 337 16.89 19.03 29.33
N GLY A 338 17.09 19.27 30.64
CA GLY A 338 18.39 19.07 31.29
C GLY A 338 18.94 17.66 31.12
N TYR A 339 18.10 16.63 31.29
CA TYR A 339 18.48 15.24 31.05
C TYR A 339 18.92 14.97 29.60
N TRP A 340 18.28 15.61 28.61
CA TRP A 340 18.69 15.48 27.21
C TRP A 340 20.03 16.16 26.94
N VAL A 341 20.27 17.33 27.53
CA VAL A 341 21.56 18.04 27.43
C VAL A 341 22.68 17.23 28.09
N GLU A 342 22.43 16.69 29.28
CA GLU A 342 23.39 15.86 30.04
C GLU A 342 23.78 14.63 29.23
N LYS A 343 22.79 13.88 28.73
CA LYS A 343 23.01 12.68 27.93
C LYS A 343 23.71 12.99 26.60
N ALA A 344 23.38 14.10 25.97
CA ALA A 344 24.07 14.56 24.76
C ALA A 344 25.55 14.88 25.04
N LEU A 345 25.84 15.60 26.13
CA LEU A 345 27.20 15.93 26.55
C LEU A 345 28.00 14.67 26.91
N GLU A 346 27.39 13.74 27.64
CA GLU A 346 28.00 12.45 27.99
C GLU A 346 28.36 11.64 26.72
N ASN A 347 27.44 11.55 25.76
CA ASN A 347 27.68 10.87 24.49
C ASN A 347 28.81 11.53 23.68
N TYR A 348 28.84 12.87 23.67
CA TYR A 348 29.90 13.63 23.01
C TYR A 348 31.27 13.37 23.67
N LEU A 349 31.37 13.44 24.99
CA LEU A 349 32.59 13.14 25.75
C LEU A 349 33.08 11.71 25.52
N LYS A 350 32.17 10.72 25.53
CA LYS A 350 32.49 9.32 25.18
C LYS A 350 33.00 9.18 23.74
N SER A 351 32.41 9.90 22.80
CA SER A 351 32.85 9.88 21.40
C SER A 351 34.26 10.46 21.24
N MET A 352 34.57 11.53 21.99
CA MET A 352 35.89 12.15 22.01
C MET A 352 36.95 11.25 22.65
N GLN A 353 36.59 10.55 23.74
CA GLN A 353 37.47 9.57 24.37
C GLN A 353 37.79 8.41 23.40
N ARG A 354 36.77 7.86 22.72
CA ARG A 354 36.98 6.81 21.71
C ARG A 354 37.86 7.28 20.55
N LYS A 355 37.65 8.50 20.04
CA LYS A 355 38.50 9.09 18.99
C LYS A 355 39.95 9.25 19.46
N LYS A 356 40.15 9.63 20.73
CA LYS A 356 41.49 9.72 21.33
C LYS A 356 42.16 8.36 21.45
N GLU A 357 41.45 7.36 21.96
CA GLU A 357 41.94 5.97 22.05
C GLU A 357 42.29 5.41 20.66
N GLN A 358 41.46 5.68 19.65
CA GLN A 358 41.76 5.31 18.26
C GLN A 358 42.99 6.03 17.71
N ASN A 359 43.15 7.32 17.99
CA ASN A 359 44.31 8.10 17.55
C ASN A 359 45.60 7.67 18.25
N ASP A 360 45.53 7.35 19.54
CA ASP A 360 46.68 6.86 20.32
C ASP A 360 47.07 5.45 19.86
N ALA A 361 46.08 4.57 19.63
CA ALA A 361 46.32 3.24 19.03
C ALA A 361 46.89 3.33 17.60
N ALA A 362 46.42 4.28 16.78
CA ALA A 362 46.97 4.51 15.45
C ALA A 362 48.41 5.04 15.51
N LYS A 363 48.73 5.91 16.47
CA LYS A 363 50.10 6.40 16.71
C LYS A 363 51.02 5.29 17.21
N GLU A 364 50.55 4.40 18.09
CA GLU A 364 51.31 3.24 18.55
C GLU A 364 51.58 2.25 17.41
N LYS A 365 50.56 1.96 16.58
CA LYS A 365 50.74 1.15 15.36
C LYS A 365 51.76 1.76 14.42
N ALA A 366 51.64 3.06 14.11
CA ALA A 366 52.60 3.76 13.26
C ALA A 366 54.02 3.75 13.84
N LYS A 367 54.17 3.82 15.17
CA LYS A 367 55.47 3.74 15.84
C LYS A 367 56.07 2.33 15.78
N ASN A 368 55.24 1.29 15.92
CA ASN A 368 55.69 -0.10 15.81
C ASN A 368 56.07 -0.46 14.37
N GLU A 369 55.27 -0.04 13.38
CA GLU A 369 55.57 -0.22 11.95
C GLU A 369 56.86 0.53 11.54
N ALA A 370 57.10 1.72 12.09
CA ALA A 370 58.35 2.46 11.84
C ALA A 370 59.58 1.81 12.51
N THR A 371 59.40 0.96 13.53
CA THR A 371 60.50 0.27 14.22
C THR A 371 60.82 -1.07 13.53
N GLU A 372 59.81 -1.75 12.98
CA GLU A 372 59.97 -3.02 12.24
C GLU A 372 60.45 -2.84 10.79
N ALA A 373 60.36 -1.64 10.21
CA ALA A 373 60.88 -1.35 8.87
C ALA A 373 62.41 -1.16 8.77
N SER A 374 63.17 -1.43 9.85
CA SER A 374 64.63 -1.23 9.89
C SER A 374 65.49 -2.51 9.91
N ASP A 375 64.90 -3.70 10.02
CA ASP A 375 65.60 -4.99 10.01
C ASP A 375 64.77 -6.05 9.27
N ASP A 376 64.75 -6.01 7.93
CA ASP A 376 64.77 -7.22 7.06
C ASP A 376 64.62 -6.84 5.59
N ASP A 377 65.76 -6.54 4.98
CA ASP A 377 65.99 -6.73 3.55
C ASP A 377 65.98 -8.25 3.24
N LYS A 378 64.80 -8.82 2.96
CA LYS A 378 64.59 -9.91 1.99
C LYS A 378 63.13 -10.38 1.95
N GLY A 379 62.46 -10.00 0.86
CA GLY A 379 61.58 -10.83 0.04
C GLY A 379 60.42 -11.56 0.73
N THR A 380 59.19 -11.23 0.32
CA THR A 380 58.30 -12.12 -0.47
C THR A 380 57.00 -11.35 -0.70
N GLY A 381 56.57 -11.23 -1.96
CA GLY A 381 55.36 -10.52 -2.33
C GLY A 381 54.12 -11.14 -1.70
N GLY A 382 53.55 -10.45 -0.71
CA GLY A 382 52.21 -10.70 -0.23
C GLY A 382 51.24 -9.81 -1.00
N GLU A 383 50.58 -10.37 -2.00
CA GLU A 383 49.33 -9.82 -2.54
C GLU A 383 48.38 -9.61 -1.36
N THR A 384 48.24 -8.36 -0.94
CA THR A 384 47.10 -7.92 -0.13
C THR A 384 45.87 -8.22 -0.95
N ALA A 385 45.22 -9.34 -0.62
CA ALA A 385 43.88 -9.67 -1.04
C ALA A 385 42.98 -8.49 -0.67
N GLN A 386 42.80 -7.59 -1.63
CA GLN A 386 41.60 -6.78 -1.72
C GLN A 386 40.49 -7.82 -1.78
N VAL A 387 39.85 -8.04 -0.63
CA VAL A 387 38.53 -8.65 -0.58
C VAL A 387 37.70 -7.73 -1.45
N GLU A 388 37.51 -8.12 -2.71
CA GLU A 388 36.51 -7.57 -3.60
C GLU A 388 35.19 -7.80 -2.85
N GLU A 389 34.81 -6.82 -2.02
CA GLU A 389 33.41 -6.54 -1.77
C GLU A 389 32.84 -6.37 -3.18
N GLU A 390 32.34 -7.47 -3.75
CA GLU A 390 31.44 -7.45 -4.88
C GLU A 390 30.29 -6.55 -4.45
N THR A 391 30.50 -5.28 -4.76
CA THR A 391 29.66 -4.16 -4.40
C THR A 391 28.28 -4.52 -4.85
N SER A 392 27.37 -4.77 -3.92
CA SER A 392 25.97 -5.00 -4.25
C SER A 392 25.56 -3.88 -5.21
N ASN A 393 25.15 -4.22 -6.44
CA ASN A 393 24.78 -3.28 -7.52
C ASN A 393 23.56 -2.39 -7.17
N PHE A 394 23.19 -2.30 -5.90
CA PHE A 394 22.09 -1.51 -5.38
C PHE A 394 22.59 -0.17 -4.83
N PRO A 395 21.77 0.90 -4.96
CA PRO A 395 22.10 2.21 -4.42
C PRO A 395 22.42 2.16 -2.93
N THR A 396 23.49 2.86 -2.56
CA THR A 396 23.83 3.10 -1.15
C THR A 396 22.86 4.08 -0.52
N LYS A 397 22.68 4.01 0.81
CA LYS A 397 21.83 4.95 1.56
C LYS A 397 22.19 6.42 1.30
N ARG A 398 23.48 6.71 1.11
CA ARG A 398 23.97 8.05 0.78
C ARG A 398 23.52 8.51 -0.60
N GLN A 399 23.57 7.63 -1.60
CA GLN A 399 23.05 7.93 -2.93
C GLN A 399 21.55 8.22 -2.89
N ASP A 400 20.77 7.49 -2.08
CA ASP A 400 19.35 7.76 -1.89
C ASP A 400 19.10 9.12 -1.21
N GLU A 401 19.86 9.46 -0.16
CA GLU A 401 19.75 10.74 0.54
C GLU A 401 20.07 11.94 -0.36
N GLU A 402 20.96 11.77 -1.33
CA GLU A 402 21.33 12.78 -2.33
C GLU A 402 20.45 12.72 -3.60
N ALA A 403 19.62 11.68 -3.76
CA ALA A 403 18.80 11.49 -4.94
C ALA A 403 17.63 12.47 -5.02
N LEU A 404 17.35 12.95 -6.23
CA LEU A 404 16.19 13.77 -6.52
C LEU A 404 15.03 12.89 -7.03
N PRO A 405 13.77 13.26 -6.75
CA PRO A 405 12.60 12.59 -7.31
C PRO A 405 12.68 12.51 -8.84
N LEU A 406 12.35 11.34 -9.39
CA LEU A 406 12.36 11.05 -10.82
C LEU A 406 10.96 10.67 -11.29
N PHE A 407 10.58 11.13 -12.48
CA PHE A 407 9.37 10.73 -13.16
C PHE A 407 9.73 9.77 -14.30
N MET A 408 8.93 8.71 -14.45
CA MET A 408 8.87 7.97 -15.71
C MET A 408 7.74 8.56 -16.56
N ASP A 409 7.93 8.65 -17.87
CA ASP A 409 6.88 9.04 -18.80
C ASP A 409 6.34 7.79 -19.51
N CYS A 410 5.05 7.55 -19.40
CA CYS A 410 4.42 6.38 -19.99
C CYS A 410 4.01 6.58 -21.46
N PHE A 411 4.03 7.82 -21.96
CA PHE A 411 3.65 8.11 -23.34
C PHE A 411 4.78 7.75 -24.31
N VAL A 412 4.49 6.91 -25.29
CA VAL A 412 5.43 6.51 -26.35
C VAL A 412 4.90 7.02 -27.68
N ALA A 413 5.55 8.05 -28.24
CA ALA A 413 5.07 8.75 -29.43
C ALA A 413 4.80 7.85 -30.65
N ASP A 414 5.53 6.74 -30.80
CA ASP A 414 5.35 5.78 -31.90
C ASP A 414 4.13 4.86 -31.71
N GLN A 415 3.63 4.72 -30.48
CA GLN A 415 2.57 3.77 -30.13
C GLN A 415 1.27 4.46 -29.74
N ASP A 416 1.35 5.59 -29.05
CA ASP A 416 0.22 6.28 -28.45
C ASP A 416 -0.24 7.45 -29.34
N SER A 417 -1.56 7.64 -29.43
CA SER A 417 -2.14 8.81 -30.09
C SER A 417 -2.41 9.92 -29.08
N GLU A 418 -2.34 11.19 -29.50
CA GLU A 418 -2.64 12.33 -28.61
C GLU A 418 -4.11 12.36 -28.14
N GLU A 419 -5.00 11.72 -28.92
CA GLU A 419 -6.42 11.56 -28.58
C GLU A 419 -6.63 10.51 -27.47
N GLU A 420 -5.71 9.54 -27.36
CA GLU A 420 -5.74 8.52 -26.31
C GLU A 420 -5.17 9.10 -25.01
N ASN A 421 -6.06 9.36 -24.05
CA ASN A 421 -5.64 9.83 -22.71
C ASN A 421 -4.86 8.77 -21.90
N ILE A 422 -4.82 7.51 -22.33
CA ILE A 422 -4.18 6.42 -21.59
C ILE A 422 -3.16 5.73 -22.49
N PRO A 423 -1.88 5.65 -22.07
CA PRO A 423 -0.86 4.91 -22.82
C PRO A 423 -1.20 3.44 -22.99
N LYS A 424 -0.95 2.89 -24.19
CA LYS A 424 -1.19 1.47 -24.51
C LYS A 424 -0.41 0.52 -23.62
N ILE A 425 0.77 0.92 -23.15
CA ILE A 425 1.56 0.12 -22.20
C ILE A 425 0.86 -0.10 -20.85
N LEU A 426 -0.21 0.64 -20.54
CA LEU A 426 -0.99 0.49 -19.30
C LEU A 426 -2.35 -0.21 -19.53
N HIS A 427 -2.64 -0.70 -20.73
CA HIS A 427 -3.85 -1.47 -21.03
C HIS A 427 -4.04 -2.65 -20.05
N PRO A 428 -5.24 -2.96 -19.52
CA PRO A 428 -6.56 -2.45 -19.87
C PRO A 428 -7.04 -1.29 -19.01
N LEU A 429 -6.15 -0.42 -18.54
CA LEU A 429 -6.57 0.81 -17.87
C LEU A 429 -7.47 1.62 -18.81
N ALA A 430 -8.69 1.90 -18.37
CA ALA A 430 -9.71 2.59 -19.16
C ALA A 430 -10.12 3.91 -18.48
N PRO A 431 -10.55 4.93 -19.25
CA PRO A 431 -11.17 6.12 -18.68
C PRO A 431 -12.37 5.72 -17.84
N LEU A 432 -12.45 6.24 -16.62
CA LEU A 432 -13.67 6.13 -15.84
C LEU A 432 -14.48 7.42 -15.96
N GLU A 433 -15.81 7.26 -15.92
CA GLU A 433 -16.71 8.41 -15.84
C GLU A 433 -16.35 9.30 -14.65
N ARG A 434 -16.36 10.62 -14.86
CA ARG A 434 -16.03 11.61 -13.81
C ARG A 434 -16.91 11.36 -12.58
N GLY A 435 -16.29 11.29 -11.41
CA GLY A 435 -16.98 11.10 -10.13
C GLY A 435 -17.01 9.66 -9.61
N ALA A 436 -16.55 8.66 -10.37
CA ALA A 436 -16.50 7.25 -9.93
C ALA A 436 -15.54 6.98 -8.73
N ASN A 437 -14.86 8.00 -8.18
CA ASN A 437 -13.97 7.95 -7.01
C ASN A 437 -12.83 6.90 -7.08
N GLN A 438 -12.49 6.46 -8.29
CA GLN A 438 -11.49 5.42 -8.56
C GLN A 438 -10.26 6.08 -9.19
N GLY A 439 -9.10 5.92 -8.56
CA GLY A 439 -7.78 6.32 -9.10
C GLY A 439 -7.71 7.71 -9.76
N ARG A 440 -7.49 8.77 -8.98
CA ARG A 440 -7.42 10.15 -9.50
C ARG A 440 -6.21 10.48 -10.38
N MET A 441 -5.29 9.55 -10.58
CA MET A 441 -4.16 9.75 -11.49
C MET A 441 -4.62 9.88 -12.95
N TYR A 442 -5.70 9.17 -13.34
CA TYR A 442 -6.30 9.36 -14.66
C TYR A 442 -6.91 10.77 -14.81
N GLU A 443 -7.50 11.28 -13.74
CA GLU A 443 -8.06 12.63 -13.69
C GLU A 443 -6.97 13.67 -13.94
N GLU A 444 -5.79 13.51 -13.33
CA GLU A 444 -4.60 14.31 -13.60
C GLU A 444 -4.28 14.37 -15.11
N TRP A 445 -4.15 13.22 -15.76
CA TRP A 445 -3.83 13.17 -17.19
C TRP A 445 -4.92 13.74 -18.09
N SER A 446 -6.19 13.59 -17.69
CA SER A 446 -7.33 14.12 -18.45
C SER A 446 -7.42 15.65 -18.36
N LEU A 447 -7.05 16.20 -17.21
CA LEU A 447 -7.09 17.64 -16.91
C LEU A 447 -5.81 18.37 -17.31
N ALA A 448 -4.70 17.66 -17.47
CA ALA A 448 -3.46 18.24 -17.97
C ALA A 448 -3.67 18.89 -19.35
N ALA A 449 -3.11 20.09 -19.52
CA ALA A 449 -3.05 20.77 -20.81
C ALA A 449 -2.11 20.02 -21.78
N HIS A 450 -1.00 19.50 -21.27
CA HIS A 450 -0.05 18.72 -22.06
C HIS A 450 -0.55 17.29 -22.29
N LYS A 451 -1.19 17.06 -23.44
CA LYS A 451 -1.82 15.76 -23.77
C LYS A 451 -0.82 14.62 -23.97
N THR A 452 0.40 14.91 -24.40
CA THR A 452 1.43 13.88 -24.62
C THR A 452 2.27 13.53 -23.39
N THR A 453 2.07 14.17 -22.23
CA THR A 453 2.79 13.77 -21.01
C THR A 453 1.92 12.89 -20.12
N LYS A 454 2.42 11.72 -19.76
CA LYS A 454 1.74 10.72 -18.92
C LYS A 454 2.71 10.23 -17.85
N ARG A 455 3.11 11.16 -17.00
CA ARG A 455 4.18 10.98 -16.03
C ARG A 455 3.68 10.31 -14.75
N ILE A 456 4.51 9.44 -14.19
CA ILE A 456 4.31 8.84 -12.87
C ILE A 456 5.59 9.03 -12.06
N LEU A 457 5.45 9.53 -10.82
CA LEU A 457 6.58 9.69 -9.91
C LEU A 457 7.09 8.30 -9.47
N LEU A 458 8.37 8.03 -9.72
CA LEU A 458 9.06 6.85 -9.21
C LEU A 458 9.44 7.07 -7.75
N ARG A 459 9.12 6.08 -6.91
CA ARG A 459 9.27 6.16 -5.47
C ARG A 459 10.02 4.95 -4.92
N GLN A 460 10.63 5.13 -3.76
CA GLN A 460 11.38 4.08 -3.09
C GLN A 460 10.61 2.75 -2.92
N PRO A 461 9.30 2.70 -2.60
CA PRO A 461 8.57 1.43 -2.53
C PRO A 461 8.50 0.72 -3.88
N THR A 462 8.37 1.46 -4.99
CA THR A 462 8.35 0.89 -6.35
C THR A 462 9.68 0.20 -6.64
N ARG A 463 10.80 0.83 -6.29
CA ARG A 463 12.14 0.22 -6.41
C ARG A 463 12.29 -1.01 -5.52
N SER A 464 11.88 -0.94 -4.25
CA SER A 464 11.97 -2.09 -3.34
C SER A 464 11.17 -3.29 -3.84
N ILE A 465 10.00 -3.06 -4.45
CA ILE A 465 9.22 -4.12 -5.09
C ILE A 465 9.96 -4.68 -6.30
N ALA A 466 10.50 -3.84 -7.18
CA ALA A 466 11.28 -4.29 -8.34
C ALA A 466 12.51 -5.12 -7.92
N GLN A 467 13.26 -4.65 -6.90
CA GLN A 467 14.36 -5.39 -6.31
C GLN A 467 13.92 -6.76 -5.75
N PHE A 468 12.74 -6.83 -5.12
CA PHE A 468 12.20 -8.08 -4.63
C PHE A 468 11.83 -9.04 -5.78
N MET A 469 11.28 -8.53 -6.88
CA MET A 469 10.97 -9.32 -8.09
C MET A 469 12.22 -9.84 -8.80
N GLU A 470 13.30 -9.06 -8.85
CA GLU A 470 14.57 -9.49 -9.46
C GLU A 470 15.30 -10.54 -8.59
N THR A 471 15.17 -10.44 -7.27
CA THR A 471 15.82 -11.37 -6.33
C THR A 471 15.05 -12.68 -6.16
N HIS A 472 13.74 -12.67 -6.34
CA HIS A 472 12.88 -13.85 -6.14
C HIS A 472 12.21 -14.26 -7.45
N PRO A 473 12.48 -15.47 -7.97
CA PRO A 473 11.90 -15.92 -9.24
C PRO A 473 10.37 -16.08 -9.15
N VAL A 474 9.84 -16.25 -7.94
CA VAL A 474 8.42 -16.32 -7.63
C VAL A 474 8.14 -15.34 -6.50
N ALA A 475 7.59 -14.18 -6.81
CA ALA A 475 7.34 -13.14 -5.83
C ALA A 475 5.84 -12.99 -5.53
N ARG A 476 5.48 -12.84 -4.26
CA ARG A 476 4.14 -12.42 -3.83
C ARG A 476 4.27 -11.09 -3.12
N ILE A 477 3.64 -10.05 -3.65
CA ILE A 477 3.79 -8.69 -3.17
C ILE A 477 2.43 -8.17 -2.75
N PHE A 478 2.32 -7.78 -1.48
CA PHE A 478 1.14 -7.17 -0.91
C PHE A 478 1.36 -5.67 -0.70
N VAL A 479 0.68 -4.86 -1.50
CA VAL A 479 0.82 -3.39 -1.48
C VAL A 479 -0.29 -2.79 -0.61
N THR A 480 0.11 -2.17 0.48
CA THR A 480 -0.78 -1.50 1.44
C THR A 480 -0.43 -0.02 1.57
N GLY A 481 -1.23 0.72 2.34
CA GLY A 481 -1.03 2.14 2.58
C GLY A 481 -2.33 2.93 2.56
N ARG A 482 -2.31 4.09 3.20
CA ARG A 482 -3.50 4.95 3.37
C ARG A 482 -4.27 5.25 2.09
N LYS A 483 -5.55 5.60 2.23
CA LYS A 483 -6.32 6.20 1.13
C LYS A 483 -5.57 7.41 0.53
N GLY A 484 -5.42 7.42 -0.80
CA GLY A 484 -4.79 8.53 -1.54
C GLY A 484 -3.27 8.51 -1.66
N THR A 485 -2.54 7.57 -1.05
CA THR A 485 -1.05 7.58 -1.06
C THR A 485 -0.38 7.20 -2.39
N GLY A 486 -1.14 6.90 -3.45
CA GLY A 486 -0.58 6.54 -4.75
C GLY A 486 -0.31 5.05 -4.96
N LYS A 487 -1.01 4.14 -4.27
CA LYS A 487 -0.89 2.68 -4.48
C LYS A 487 -1.08 2.28 -5.95
N THR A 488 -2.15 2.76 -6.57
CA THR A 488 -2.44 2.52 -8.00
C THR A 488 -1.31 3.03 -8.90
N ALA A 489 -0.73 4.20 -8.62
CA ALA A 489 0.39 4.73 -9.37
C ALA A 489 1.65 3.83 -9.24
N THR A 490 1.91 3.30 -8.05
CA THR A 490 2.97 2.30 -7.85
C THR A 490 2.72 1.02 -8.64
N LEU A 491 1.48 0.49 -8.64
CA LEU A 491 1.13 -0.70 -9.42
C LEU A 491 1.31 -0.45 -10.93
N LEU A 492 0.85 0.69 -11.44
CA LEU A 492 0.99 1.05 -12.85
C LEU A 492 2.46 1.22 -13.26
N SER A 493 3.30 1.75 -12.36
CA SER A 493 4.75 1.79 -12.58
C SER A 493 5.35 0.41 -12.75
N LEU A 494 4.92 -0.54 -11.92
CA LEU A 494 5.39 -1.92 -12.00
C LEU A 494 4.83 -2.66 -13.23
N VAL A 495 3.59 -2.38 -13.64
CA VAL A 495 3.02 -2.93 -14.88
C VAL A 495 3.83 -2.46 -16.10
N ALA A 496 4.10 -1.16 -16.19
CA ALA A 496 4.89 -0.60 -17.29
C ALA A 496 6.31 -1.18 -17.32
N ALA A 497 6.98 -1.21 -16.16
CA ALA A 497 8.33 -1.75 -16.04
C ALA A 497 8.39 -3.26 -16.33
N ALA A 498 7.42 -4.05 -15.85
CA ALA A 498 7.36 -5.48 -16.11
C ALA A 498 7.15 -5.79 -17.60
N ARG A 499 6.26 -5.04 -18.28
CA ARG A 499 6.08 -5.16 -19.74
C ARG A 499 7.35 -4.80 -20.50
N LYS A 500 8.02 -3.71 -20.10
CA LYS A 500 9.30 -3.32 -20.69
C LYS A 500 10.40 -4.38 -20.49
N SER A 501 10.36 -5.11 -19.38
CA SER A 501 11.21 -6.28 -19.11
C SER A 501 10.80 -7.57 -19.84
N GLY A 502 9.74 -7.57 -20.65
CA GLY A 502 9.27 -8.75 -21.37
C GLY A 502 8.43 -9.73 -20.54
N HIS A 503 7.84 -9.28 -19.43
CA HIS A 503 6.87 -10.07 -18.68
C HIS A 503 5.52 -10.11 -19.40
N ILE A 504 4.84 -11.25 -19.32
CA ILE A 504 3.41 -11.34 -19.65
C ILE A 504 2.65 -10.84 -18.44
N VAL A 505 1.92 -9.73 -18.58
CA VAL A 505 1.26 -9.05 -17.46
C VAL A 505 -0.26 -9.17 -17.58
N LEU A 506 -0.89 -9.86 -16.63
CA LEU A 506 -2.33 -9.80 -16.39
C LEU A 506 -2.61 -8.67 -15.39
N PHE A 507 -3.10 -7.54 -15.87
CA PHE A 507 -3.42 -6.39 -15.04
C PHE A 507 -4.94 -6.21 -14.86
N MET A 508 -5.37 -6.12 -13.61
CA MET A 508 -6.77 -5.90 -13.21
C MET A 508 -6.87 -4.58 -12.42
N PRO A 509 -7.03 -3.43 -13.11
CA PRO A 509 -7.04 -2.12 -12.48
C PRO A 509 -8.24 -1.88 -11.55
N HIS A 510 -9.35 -2.58 -11.79
CA HIS A 510 -10.63 -2.32 -11.10
C HIS A 510 -11.32 -3.61 -10.69
N SER A 511 -10.76 -4.32 -9.71
CA SER A 511 -11.41 -5.55 -9.22
C SER A 511 -12.80 -5.31 -8.63
N SER A 512 -13.08 -4.12 -8.07
CA SER A 512 -14.44 -3.78 -7.65
C SER A 512 -15.41 -3.72 -8.82
N MET A 513 -15.04 -3.10 -9.95
CA MET A 513 -15.88 -3.03 -11.14
C MET A 513 -16.24 -4.44 -11.61
N LEU A 514 -15.26 -5.34 -11.65
CA LEU A 514 -15.51 -6.73 -12.05
C LEU A 514 -16.54 -7.39 -11.13
N ALA A 515 -16.46 -7.12 -9.81
CA ALA A 515 -17.45 -7.56 -8.84
C ALA A 515 -18.84 -6.92 -9.02
N GLU A 516 -18.94 -5.70 -9.55
CA GLU A 516 -20.23 -4.99 -9.72
C GLU A 516 -20.92 -5.30 -11.05
N PHE A 517 -20.15 -5.44 -12.14
CA PHE A 517 -20.65 -5.52 -13.51
C PHE A 517 -20.78 -6.96 -14.05
N GLY A 518 -20.45 -7.97 -13.25
CA GLY A 518 -20.74 -9.37 -13.58
C GLY A 518 -22.21 -9.72 -13.36
N PHE A 519 -23.10 -9.32 -14.27
CA PHE A 519 -24.53 -9.61 -14.13
C PHE A 519 -24.89 -11.08 -14.33
N TYR A 520 -24.02 -11.85 -15.00
CA TYR A 520 -24.28 -13.21 -15.43
C TYR A 520 -23.24 -14.18 -14.87
N ILE A 521 -23.68 -15.07 -13.98
CA ILE A 521 -22.89 -16.13 -13.39
C ILE A 521 -23.54 -17.48 -13.66
N GLU A 522 -22.75 -18.46 -14.07
CA GLU A 522 -23.20 -19.82 -14.36
C GLU A 522 -22.40 -20.83 -13.55
N PRO A 523 -22.97 -21.96 -13.16
CA PRO A 523 -22.21 -23.08 -12.62
C PRO A 523 -21.28 -23.62 -13.72
N SER A 524 -20.05 -23.98 -13.35
CA SER A 524 -19.11 -24.56 -14.29
C SER A 524 -19.47 -26.02 -14.59
N ASP A 525 -19.66 -26.36 -15.87
CA ASP A 525 -20.01 -27.72 -16.30
C ASP A 525 -18.93 -28.76 -15.92
N HIS A 526 -17.65 -28.37 -15.96
CA HIS A 526 -16.50 -29.29 -15.74
C HIS A 526 -15.95 -29.29 -14.33
N ARG A 527 -16.05 -28.15 -13.64
CA ARG A 527 -15.50 -27.98 -12.28
C ARG A 527 -16.66 -27.87 -11.30
N PRO A 528 -17.19 -28.99 -10.80
CA PRO A 528 -18.37 -28.97 -9.92
C PRO A 528 -18.11 -28.11 -8.69
N GLY A 529 -19.01 -27.18 -8.42
CA GLY A 529 -18.92 -26.22 -7.31
C GLY A 529 -18.05 -24.99 -7.60
N MET A 530 -17.56 -24.84 -8.83
CA MET A 530 -17.01 -23.59 -9.34
C MET A 530 -18.06 -22.87 -10.20
N PHE A 531 -17.89 -21.56 -10.32
CA PHE A 531 -18.76 -20.70 -11.11
C PHE A 531 -17.98 -19.88 -12.14
N ASP A 532 -18.63 -19.61 -13.25
CA ASP A 532 -18.07 -18.97 -14.43
C ASP A 532 -18.72 -17.60 -14.67
N LEU A 533 -17.92 -16.66 -15.18
CA LEU A 533 -18.35 -15.31 -15.55
C LEU A 533 -18.04 -15.07 -17.05
N PRO A 534 -18.86 -15.59 -17.97
CA PRO A 534 -18.58 -15.61 -19.41
C PRO A 534 -18.16 -14.26 -20.01
N VAL A 535 -18.89 -13.19 -19.65
CA VAL A 535 -18.65 -11.85 -20.20
C VAL A 535 -17.32 -11.27 -19.74
N LEU A 536 -16.99 -11.41 -18.44
CA LEU A 536 -15.75 -10.87 -17.89
C LEU A 536 -14.54 -11.71 -18.31
N SER A 537 -14.68 -13.04 -18.39
CA SER A 537 -13.63 -13.90 -18.93
C SER A 537 -13.32 -13.54 -20.38
N ALA A 538 -14.33 -13.26 -21.21
CA ALA A 538 -14.12 -12.82 -22.60
C ALA A 538 -13.38 -11.48 -22.67
N GLN A 539 -13.72 -10.54 -21.78
CA GLN A 539 -13.02 -9.25 -21.69
C GLN A 539 -11.56 -9.44 -21.27
N LEU A 540 -11.27 -10.24 -20.24
CA LEU A 540 -9.88 -10.49 -19.82
C LEU A 540 -9.08 -11.23 -20.90
N CYS A 541 -9.71 -12.14 -21.65
CA CYS A 541 -9.08 -12.73 -22.82
C CYS A 541 -8.73 -11.65 -23.86
N LYS A 542 -9.68 -10.77 -24.20
CA LYS A 542 -9.40 -9.64 -25.10
C LYS A 542 -8.28 -8.73 -24.58
N ASP A 543 -8.24 -8.49 -23.27
CA ASP A 543 -7.22 -7.64 -22.63
C ASP A 543 -5.82 -8.26 -22.71
N LEU A 544 -5.71 -9.57 -22.47
CA LEU A 544 -4.48 -10.34 -22.63
C LEU A 544 -4.05 -10.41 -24.10
N GLU A 545 -4.98 -10.66 -25.02
CA GLU A 545 -4.71 -10.69 -26.46
C GLU A 545 -4.12 -9.35 -26.91
N THR A 546 -4.80 -8.25 -26.58
CA THR A 546 -4.39 -6.90 -26.99
C THR A 546 -3.01 -6.54 -26.45
N SER A 547 -2.68 -6.96 -25.23
CA SER A 547 -1.44 -6.57 -24.56
C SER A 547 -0.25 -7.47 -24.92
N HIS A 548 -0.47 -8.74 -25.23
CA HIS A 548 0.58 -9.77 -25.29
C HIS A 548 0.42 -10.77 -26.45
N LYS A 549 -0.29 -10.43 -27.53
CA LYS A 549 -0.56 -11.36 -28.65
C LYS A 549 0.68 -12.11 -29.15
N GLU A 550 1.76 -11.38 -29.41
CA GLU A 550 3.01 -11.93 -29.93
C GLU A 550 3.71 -12.83 -28.92
N ASP A 551 3.67 -12.45 -27.64
CA ASP A 551 4.28 -13.23 -26.57
C ASP A 551 3.55 -14.57 -26.35
N LEU A 552 2.21 -14.54 -26.39
CA LEU A 552 1.35 -15.69 -26.15
C LEU A 552 1.40 -16.73 -27.29
N ALA A 553 1.70 -16.29 -28.52
CA ALA A 553 1.82 -17.19 -29.67
C ALA A 553 2.98 -18.19 -29.52
N SER A 554 4.01 -17.84 -28.74
CA SER A 554 5.19 -18.69 -28.52
C SER A 554 4.98 -19.80 -27.47
N ILE A 555 3.86 -19.78 -26.73
CA ILE A 555 3.62 -20.68 -25.61
C ILE A 555 2.60 -21.76 -26.02
N PRO A 556 3.02 -23.04 -26.14
CA PRO A 556 2.10 -24.13 -26.42
C PRO A 556 1.28 -24.49 -25.18
N VAL A 557 0.06 -25.00 -25.41
CA VAL A 557 -0.83 -25.47 -24.36
C VAL A 557 -0.78 -26.99 -24.28
N ASP A 558 -0.50 -27.52 -23.09
CA ASP A 558 -0.51 -28.95 -22.84
C ASP A 558 -1.95 -29.52 -22.96
N GLN A 559 -2.09 -30.62 -23.70
CA GLN A 559 -3.36 -31.34 -23.85
C GLN A 559 -3.97 -31.72 -22.48
N ALA A 560 -3.13 -32.07 -21.52
CA ALA A 560 -3.56 -32.41 -20.16
C ALA A 560 -4.22 -31.22 -19.43
N THR A 561 -3.77 -29.98 -19.68
CA THR A 561 -4.43 -28.78 -19.14
C THR A 561 -5.77 -28.56 -19.83
N LEU A 562 -5.87 -28.77 -21.14
CA LEU A 562 -7.13 -28.63 -21.87
C LEU A 562 -8.21 -29.61 -21.39
N GLU A 563 -7.83 -30.86 -21.13
CA GLU A 563 -8.75 -31.89 -20.61
C GLU A 563 -9.31 -31.57 -19.21
N VAL A 564 -8.65 -30.70 -18.44
CA VAL A 564 -9.15 -30.25 -17.12
C VAL A 564 -10.31 -29.25 -17.28
N PHE A 565 -10.29 -28.43 -18.34
CA PHE A 565 -11.22 -27.32 -18.52
C PHE A 565 -12.26 -27.53 -19.63
N PHE A 566 -12.01 -28.42 -20.59
CA PHE A 566 -12.87 -28.67 -21.74
C PHE A 566 -13.35 -30.12 -21.80
N SER A 567 -14.60 -30.31 -22.23
CA SER A 567 -14.99 -31.61 -22.80
C SER A 567 -14.39 -31.79 -24.20
N PRO A 568 -14.14 -33.04 -24.64
CA PRO A 568 -13.68 -33.32 -26.00
C PRO A 568 -14.58 -32.71 -27.08
N ASP A 569 -15.90 -32.70 -26.86
CA ASP A 569 -16.87 -32.14 -27.80
C ASP A 569 -16.82 -30.61 -27.87
N GLN A 570 -16.62 -29.93 -26.73
CA GLN A 570 -16.44 -28.48 -26.71
C GLN A 570 -15.12 -28.07 -27.37
N LEU A 571 -14.06 -28.85 -27.17
CA LEU A 571 -12.75 -28.58 -27.79
C LEU A 571 -12.85 -28.67 -29.33
N ARG A 572 -13.53 -29.69 -29.86
CA ARG A 572 -13.83 -29.81 -31.31
C ARG A 572 -14.66 -28.64 -31.83
N LYS A 573 -15.73 -28.26 -31.10
CA LYS A 573 -16.60 -27.12 -31.47
C LYS A 573 -15.89 -25.77 -31.39
N ALA A 574 -14.94 -25.62 -30.46
CA ALA A 574 -14.22 -24.37 -30.26
C ALA A 574 -13.15 -24.16 -31.33
N PHE A 575 -12.39 -25.20 -31.68
CA PHE A 575 -11.15 -25.11 -32.48
C PHE A 575 -11.19 -25.81 -33.85
N ASN A 576 -12.35 -26.28 -34.32
CA ASN A 576 -12.55 -26.90 -35.64
C ASN A 576 -11.53 -28.02 -35.96
N ASP A 577 -11.67 -29.18 -35.31
CA ASP A 577 -11.07 -30.51 -35.60
C ASP A 577 -9.55 -30.65 -35.90
N GLY A 578 -8.75 -29.58 -35.89
CA GLY A 578 -7.29 -29.63 -36.05
C GLY A 578 -6.57 -29.06 -34.83
N THR A 579 -6.23 -29.90 -33.86
CA THR A 579 -5.70 -29.48 -32.53
C THR A 579 -4.28 -29.97 -32.24
N ASP A 580 -3.49 -30.32 -33.26
CA ASP A 580 -2.18 -30.95 -33.03
C ASP A 580 -1.18 -30.03 -32.30
N SER A 581 -1.40 -28.71 -32.30
CA SER A 581 -0.71 -27.78 -31.41
C SER A 581 -1.51 -26.48 -31.22
N LEU A 582 -2.16 -26.30 -30.07
CA LEU A 582 -2.81 -25.04 -29.70
C LEU A 582 -1.84 -24.15 -28.92
N SER A 583 -1.72 -22.89 -29.32
CA SER A 583 -0.99 -21.88 -28.55
C SER A 583 -1.92 -21.17 -27.54
N VAL A 584 -1.33 -20.51 -26.53
CA VAL A 584 -2.11 -19.69 -25.60
C VAL A 584 -2.79 -18.53 -26.34
N ALA A 585 -2.17 -17.99 -27.40
CA ALA A 585 -2.80 -16.96 -28.23
C ALA A 585 -4.10 -17.44 -28.90
N ASP A 586 -4.13 -18.69 -29.38
CA ASP A 586 -5.33 -19.27 -30.00
C ASP A 586 -6.46 -19.42 -28.98
N LEU A 587 -6.15 -19.87 -27.76
CA LEU A 587 -7.14 -19.96 -26.67
C LEU A 587 -7.74 -18.60 -26.34
N VAL A 588 -6.88 -17.60 -26.18
CA VAL A 588 -7.28 -16.26 -25.75
C VAL A 588 -8.08 -15.57 -26.87
N SER A 589 -7.71 -15.76 -28.14
CA SER A 589 -8.46 -15.25 -29.29
C SER A 589 -9.85 -15.89 -29.41
N VAL A 590 -9.96 -17.22 -29.29
CA VAL A 590 -11.27 -17.88 -29.28
C VAL A 590 -12.10 -17.45 -28.07
N GLY A 591 -11.47 -17.26 -26.91
CA GLY A 591 -12.13 -16.79 -25.70
C GLY A 591 -12.61 -15.34 -25.78
N SER A 592 -11.92 -14.47 -26.54
CA SER A 592 -12.32 -13.08 -26.74
C SER A 592 -13.52 -12.97 -27.69
N GLU A 593 -13.64 -13.89 -28.66
CA GLU A 593 -14.74 -13.94 -29.63
C GLU A 593 -15.98 -14.68 -29.10
N LYS A 594 -15.79 -15.86 -28.49
CA LYS A 594 -16.88 -16.78 -28.12
C LYS A 594 -17.11 -16.79 -26.60
N ARG A 595 -18.05 -15.94 -26.14
CA ARG A 595 -18.40 -15.80 -24.72
C ARG A 595 -18.68 -17.12 -24.00
N ALA A 596 -19.39 -18.06 -24.63
CA ALA A 596 -19.76 -19.35 -24.03
C ALA A 596 -18.55 -20.22 -23.64
N VAL A 597 -17.42 -20.10 -24.34
CA VAL A 597 -16.20 -20.86 -24.02
C VAL A 597 -15.12 -20.02 -23.34
N ALA A 598 -15.36 -18.72 -23.16
CA ALA A 598 -14.40 -17.78 -22.62
C ALA A 598 -13.88 -18.14 -21.22
N PRO A 599 -14.71 -18.60 -20.25
CA PRO A 599 -14.21 -19.01 -18.93
C PRO A 599 -13.25 -20.19 -18.97
N MET A 600 -13.52 -21.16 -19.84
CA MET A 600 -12.65 -22.33 -20.04
C MET A 600 -11.34 -21.92 -20.70
N CYS A 601 -11.40 -21.09 -21.75
CA CYS A 601 -10.22 -20.57 -22.44
C CYS A 601 -9.33 -19.75 -21.49
N TYR A 602 -9.93 -18.86 -20.70
CA TYR A 602 -9.23 -18.06 -19.70
C TYR A 602 -8.56 -18.96 -18.66
N SER A 603 -9.31 -19.88 -18.05
CA SER A 603 -8.78 -20.74 -16.98
C SER A 603 -7.63 -21.63 -17.46
N ALA A 604 -7.76 -22.20 -18.67
CA ALA A 604 -6.69 -22.96 -19.30
C ALA A 604 -5.46 -22.09 -19.60
N ALA A 605 -5.65 -20.89 -20.15
CA ALA A 605 -4.57 -19.96 -20.43
C ALA A 605 -3.80 -19.56 -19.16
N ILE A 606 -4.50 -19.20 -18.08
CA ILE A 606 -3.86 -18.83 -16.81
C ILE A 606 -3.13 -20.02 -16.18
N ASP A 607 -3.72 -21.23 -16.19
CA ASP A 607 -3.07 -22.43 -15.67
C ASP A 607 -1.78 -22.76 -16.44
N THR A 608 -1.80 -22.66 -17.77
CA THR A 608 -0.60 -22.80 -18.62
C THR A 608 0.44 -21.72 -18.29
N LEU A 609 0.03 -20.45 -18.17
CA LEU A 609 0.92 -19.33 -17.86
C LEU A 609 1.56 -19.44 -16.47
N MET A 610 0.84 -19.98 -15.48
CA MET A 610 1.38 -20.25 -14.14
C MET A 610 2.36 -21.43 -14.12
N LYS A 611 2.21 -22.40 -15.04
CA LYS A 611 3.03 -23.62 -15.12
C LYS A 611 4.22 -23.54 -16.07
N GLN A 612 4.29 -22.56 -16.95
CA GLN A 612 5.44 -22.38 -17.86
C GLN A 612 6.59 -21.60 -17.20
N ASP A 613 7.79 -21.71 -17.77
CA ASP A 613 9.03 -21.07 -17.33
C ASP A 613 9.72 -20.24 -18.43
N ALA A 614 9.22 -20.30 -19.66
CA ALA A 614 9.75 -19.61 -20.83
C ALA A 614 9.80 -18.09 -20.63
N LYS A 615 8.69 -17.48 -20.17
CA LYS A 615 8.58 -16.05 -19.88
C LYS A 615 8.06 -15.82 -18.46
N PRO A 616 8.52 -14.79 -17.74
CA PRO A 616 7.94 -14.46 -16.44
C PRO A 616 6.49 -13.99 -16.59
N PHE A 617 5.58 -14.56 -15.80
CA PHE A 617 4.16 -14.21 -15.78
C PHE A 617 3.85 -13.36 -14.54
N THR A 618 3.29 -12.16 -14.72
CA THR A 618 3.00 -11.24 -13.60
C THR A 618 1.52 -10.92 -13.52
N MET A 619 0.88 -11.24 -12.40
CA MET A 619 -0.48 -10.84 -12.10
C MET A 619 -0.46 -9.59 -11.23
N VAL A 620 -1.12 -8.52 -11.68
CA VAL A 620 -1.24 -7.27 -10.91
C VAL A 620 -2.71 -6.98 -10.68
N VAL A 621 -3.11 -6.89 -9.41
CA VAL A 621 -4.51 -6.72 -9.00
C VAL A 621 -4.61 -5.49 -8.12
N ASP A 622 -5.33 -4.47 -8.57
CA ASP A 622 -5.71 -3.35 -7.70
C ASP A 622 -7.04 -3.66 -6.99
N GLU A 623 -7.25 -3.02 -5.84
CA GLU A 623 -8.43 -3.20 -4.99
C GLU A 623 -8.67 -4.64 -4.51
N PHE A 624 -7.61 -5.42 -4.33
CA PHE A 624 -7.64 -6.85 -3.98
C PHE A 624 -8.50 -7.18 -2.75
N ASN A 625 -8.60 -6.26 -1.80
CA ASN A 625 -9.45 -6.42 -0.61
C ASN A 625 -10.96 -6.54 -0.93
N THR A 626 -11.39 -6.17 -2.13
CA THR A 626 -12.78 -6.31 -2.58
C THR A 626 -13.19 -7.78 -2.77
N PHE A 627 -12.25 -8.69 -3.03
CA PHE A 627 -12.49 -10.13 -3.08
C PHE A 627 -12.88 -10.74 -1.72
N PHE A 628 -12.67 -10.00 -0.63
CA PHE A 628 -13.04 -10.41 0.73
C PHE A 628 -14.23 -9.62 1.29
N ALA A 629 -14.81 -8.72 0.47
CA ALA A 629 -16.07 -8.08 0.81
C ALA A 629 -17.23 -9.09 0.68
N SER A 630 -18.40 -8.71 1.17
CA SER A 630 -19.62 -9.49 0.90
C SER A 630 -19.80 -9.62 -0.60
N GLY A 631 -19.79 -10.86 -1.11
CA GLY A 631 -19.94 -11.16 -2.53
C GLY A 631 -21.24 -10.59 -3.09
N ARG A 632 -21.24 -10.30 -4.39
CA ARG A 632 -22.43 -9.83 -5.13
C ARG A 632 -23.07 -10.91 -5.98
N TYR A 633 -22.42 -12.06 -6.11
CA TYR A 633 -22.89 -13.16 -6.93
C TYR A 633 -23.70 -14.14 -6.10
N PHE A 634 -24.84 -14.55 -6.64
CA PHE A 634 -25.71 -15.54 -6.02
C PHE A 634 -26.18 -16.50 -7.10
N HIS A 635 -26.25 -17.79 -6.78
CA HIS A 635 -26.77 -18.82 -7.67
C HIS A 635 -27.43 -19.93 -6.83
N GLU A 636 -28.47 -20.55 -7.37
CA GLU A 636 -29.24 -21.58 -6.65
C GLU A 636 -28.43 -22.85 -6.36
N ASP A 637 -27.49 -23.19 -7.25
CA ASP A 637 -26.59 -24.33 -7.07
C ASP A 637 -25.62 -24.16 -5.90
N TYR A 638 -25.26 -22.92 -5.56
CA TYR A 638 -24.42 -22.64 -4.39
C TYR A 638 -25.25 -22.65 -3.10
N ASP A 639 -26.37 -21.96 -3.13
CA ASP A 639 -27.32 -21.88 -2.02
C ASP A 639 -28.73 -21.90 -2.59
N LYS A 640 -29.47 -22.98 -2.33
CA LYS A 640 -30.86 -23.14 -2.78
C LYS A 640 -31.77 -22.01 -2.33
N THR A 641 -31.42 -21.32 -1.23
CA THR A 641 -32.19 -20.16 -0.74
C THR A 641 -31.72 -18.82 -1.31
N VAL A 642 -30.60 -18.81 -2.03
CA VAL A 642 -29.99 -17.64 -2.68
C VAL A 642 -29.72 -16.51 -1.67
N ARG A 643 -29.39 -16.88 -0.42
CA ARG A 643 -29.12 -15.93 0.67
C ARG A 643 -27.65 -15.69 0.89
N LYS A 644 -26.82 -16.67 0.55
CA LYS A 644 -25.36 -16.59 0.67
C LYS A 644 -24.76 -16.23 -0.67
N ALA A 645 -23.93 -15.20 -0.68
CA ALA A 645 -23.14 -14.87 -1.83
C ALA A 645 -22.07 -15.94 -2.07
N ILE A 646 -21.78 -16.22 -3.33
CA ILE A 646 -20.70 -17.09 -3.77
C ILE A 646 -19.38 -16.39 -3.42
N PRO A 647 -18.47 -17.05 -2.68
CA PRO A 647 -17.18 -16.48 -2.36
C PRO A 647 -16.29 -16.44 -3.60
N TYR A 648 -15.44 -15.42 -3.73
CA TYR A 648 -14.64 -15.18 -4.95
C TYR A 648 -13.65 -16.32 -5.26
N ASN A 649 -13.19 -17.06 -4.25
CA ASN A 649 -12.36 -18.27 -4.47
C ASN A 649 -13.12 -19.44 -5.11
N ARG A 650 -14.44 -19.35 -5.26
CA ARG A 650 -15.29 -20.32 -5.98
C ARG A 650 -15.66 -19.85 -7.39
N ILE A 651 -15.12 -18.74 -7.84
CA ILE A 651 -15.36 -18.19 -9.18
C ILE A 651 -14.06 -18.37 -9.98
N ASN A 652 -14.12 -19.08 -11.11
CA ASN A 652 -12.96 -19.44 -11.92
C ASN A 652 -12.11 -18.22 -12.31
N LEU A 653 -12.75 -17.08 -12.58
CA LEU A 653 -12.08 -15.82 -12.92
C LEU A 653 -11.12 -15.35 -11.82
N PHE A 654 -11.55 -15.42 -10.56
CA PHE A 654 -10.86 -14.80 -9.42
C PHE A 654 -9.98 -15.78 -8.64
N GLN A 655 -10.29 -17.07 -8.72
CA GLN A 655 -9.59 -18.13 -8.00
C GLN A 655 -8.06 -18.06 -8.14
N PRO A 656 -7.45 -17.94 -9.35
CA PRO A 656 -6.00 -17.97 -9.49
C PRO A 656 -5.29 -16.89 -8.67
N MET A 657 -5.87 -15.70 -8.56
CA MET A 657 -5.28 -14.59 -7.80
C MET A 657 -5.42 -14.79 -6.29
N VAL A 658 -6.58 -15.25 -5.82
CA VAL A 658 -6.82 -15.50 -4.40
C VAL A 658 -5.93 -16.65 -3.91
N ASP A 659 -5.86 -17.73 -4.69
CA ASP A 659 -5.08 -18.93 -4.37
C ASP A 659 -3.57 -18.65 -4.46
N ALA A 660 -3.10 -17.88 -5.45
CA ALA A 660 -1.68 -17.52 -5.55
C ALA A 660 -1.21 -16.62 -4.39
N MET A 661 -2.09 -15.73 -3.92
CA MET A 661 -1.77 -14.83 -2.82
C MET A 661 -1.82 -15.55 -1.46
N GLY A 662 -2.78 -16.46 -1.28
CA GLY A 662 -2.89 -17.31 -0.09
C GLY A 662 -3.18 -16.53 1.20
N LEU A 663 -3.95 -15.44 1.10
CA LEU A 663 -4.29 -14.57 2.24
C LEU A 663 -5.69 -14.88 2.80
N LEU A 664 -5.85 -14.64 4.10
CA LEU A 664 -7.12 -14.77 4.79
C LEU A 664 -7.54 -13.47 5.46
N ALA A 665 -8.85 -13.19 5.43
CA ALA A 665 -9.43 -12.04 6.11
C ALA A 665 -9.71 -12.29 7.61
N SER A 666 -9.77 -13.55 8.05
CA SER A 666 -10.06 -13.95 9.43
C SER A 666 -8.86 -14.59 10.09
N GLU A 667 -8.55 -14.17 11.32
CA GLU A 667 -7.45 -14.73 12.14
C GLU A 667 -7.71 -16.19 12.57
N THR A 668 -8.94 -16.68 12.45
CA THR A 668 -9.35 -18.00 12.96
C THR A 668 -9.12 -19.16 11.99
N GLU A 669 -8.96 -18.86 10.70
CA GLU A 669 -8.88 -19.87 9.65
C GLU A 669 -7.41 -20.21 9.36
N LEU A 670 -7.14 -21.48 9.05
CA LEU A 670 -5.80 -21.93 8.69
C LEU A 670 -5.43 -21.38 7.32
N LEU A 671 -4.26 -20.74 7.22
CA LEU A 671 -3.74 -20.17 5.97
C LEU A 671 -3.71 -21.26 4.88
N PRO A 672 -4.33 -21.02 3.71
CA PRO A 672 -4.27 -21.96 2.61
C PRO A 672 -2.86 -21.99 2.03
N ASP A 673 -2.45 -23.17 1.55
CA ASP A 673 -1.21 -23.29 0.81
C ASP A 673 -1.32 -22.51 -0.50
N PRO A 674 -0.42 -21.54 -0.76
CA PRO A 674 -0.51 -20.70 -1.94
C PRO A 674 -0.20 -21.50 -3.22
N VAL A 675 -0.98 -21.27 -4.27
CA VAL A 675 -0.71 -21.85 -5.60
C VAL A 675 0.31 -20.97 -6.32
N LEU A 676 1.58 -21.32 -6.17
CA LEU A 676 2.68 -20.54 -6.73
C LEU A 676 2.84 -20.78 -8.24
N MET A 677 3.09 -19.70 -8.98
CA MET A 677 3.57 -19.78 -10.37
C MET A 677 5.03 -20.27 -10.39
N LYS A 678 5.47 -20.90 -11.49
CA LYS A 678 6.86 -21.35 -11.62
C LYS A 678 7.85 -20.20 -11.77
N ARG A 679 7.46 -19.13 -12.48
CA ARG A 679 8.30 -17.94 -12.73
C ARG A 679 7.45 -16.69 -12.90
N GLY A 680 7.71 -15.67 -12.10
CA GLY A 680 7.07 -14.36 -12.16
C GLY A 680 6.59 -13.84 -10.80
N ALA A 681 5.51 -13.05 -10.78
CA ALA A 681 5.02 -12.45 -9.54
C ALA A 681 3.50 -12.27 -9.48
N ILE A 682 2.95 -12.23 -8.27
CA ILE A 682 1.60 -11.68 -8.00
C ILE A 682 1.73 -10.43 -7.14
N ILE A 683 1.13 -9.32 -7.58
CA ILE A 683 1.14 -8.02 -6.91
C ILE A 683 -0.29 -7.62 -6.60
N ALA A 684 -0.65 -7.60 -5.32
CA ALA A 684 -1.99 -7.31 -4.84
C ALA A 684 -2.02 -5.97 -4.08
N GLY A 685 -2.69 -4.96 -4.64
CA GLY A 685 -2.91 -3.66 -4.01
C GLY A 685 -4.21 -3.59 -3.23
N MET A 686 -4.16 -3.05 -2.02
CA MET A 686 -5.35 -2.74 -1.24
C MET A 686 -5.98 -1.41 -1.65
N SER A 687 -7.30 -1.30 -1.59
CA SER A 687 -8.02 -0.03 -1.77
C SER A 687 -8.89 0.33 -0.58
N TYR A 688 -8.59 1.46 0.07
CA TYR A 688 -9.36 2.00 1.20
C TYR A 688 -10.40 3.05 0.77
N SER A 689 -10.53 3.32 -0.53
CA SER A 689 -11.67 4.11 -1.05
C SER A 689 -12.94 3.27 -1.17
N LYS A 690 -12.80 1.94 -1.22
CA LYS A 690 -13.92 1.00 -1.34
C LYS A 690 -14.52 0.63 0.02
N PRO A 691 -15.84 0.34 0.07
CA PRO A 691 -16.56 0.07 1.32
C PRO A 691 -16.31 -1.36 1.84
N VAL A 692 -15.04 -1.70 2.10
CA VAL A 692 -14.66 -2.97 2.73
C VAL A 692 -14.58 -2.78 4.25
N LEU A 693 -15.05 -3.77 5.01
CA LEU A 693 -15.02 -3.70 6.47
C LEU A 693 -13.57 -3.55 6.97
N LYS A 694 -13.31 -2.58 7.86
CA LYS A 694 -11.97 -2.33 8.40
C LYS A 694 -11.30 -3.58 9.00
N ARG A 695 -12.08 -4.47 9.62
CA ARG A 695 -11.59 -5.73 10.18
C ARG A 695 -11.00 -6.66 9.11
N VAL A 696 -11.58 -6.67 7.91
CA VAL A 696 -11.13 -7.50 6.79
C VAL A 696 -9.80 -6.97 6.28
N ASN A 697 -9.71 -5.64 6.07
CA ASN A 697 -8.46 -5.00 5.69
C ASN A 697 -7.34 -5.26 6.71
N ALA A 698 -7.62 -5.11 8.01
CA ALA A 698 -6.66 -5.38 9.06
C ALA A 698 -6.24 -6.87 9.11
N GLY A 699 -7.19 -7.80 8.94
CA GLY A 699 -6.89 -9.23 8.88
C GLY A 699 -5.96 -9.60 7.72
N LEU A 700 -6.22 -9.04 6.53
CA LEU A 700 -5.35 -9.22 5.36
C LEU A 700 -3.94 -8.66 5.59
N GLU A 701 -3.82 -7.46 6.17
CA GLU A 701 -2.52 -6.87 6.50
C GLU A 701 -1.74 -7.69 7.54
N ILE A 702 -2.42 -8.22 8.56
CA ILE A 702 -1.82 -9.07 9.59
C ILE A 702 -1.34 -10.38 8.95
N SER A 703 -2.21 -11.05 8.20
CA SER A 703 -1.90 -12.29 7.48
C SER A 703 -0.70 -12.11 6.54
N ALA A 704 -0.66 -11.03 5.77
CA ALA A 704 0.46 -10.75 4.87
C ALA A 704 1.77 -10.49 5.64
N LYS A 705 1.72 -9.77 6.77
CA LYS A 705 2.90 -9.52 7.62
C LYS A 705 3.40 -10.77 8.33
N GLU A 706 2.51 -11.64 8.78
CA GLU A 706 2.86 -12.94 9.37
C GLU A 706 3.54 -13.85 8.34
N LEU A 707 3.00 -13.89 7.12
CA LEU A 707 3.62 -14.62 6.02
C LEU A 707 4.98 -14.03 5.64
N ALA A 708 5.11 -12.71 5.55
CA ALA A 708 6.38 -12.04 5.23
C ALA A 708 7.46 -12.21 6.32
N ALA A 709 7.06 -12.44 7.57
CA ALA A 709 7.99 -12.65 8.68
C ALA A 709 8.57 -14.08 8.72
N ALA A 710 8.04 -15.02 7.93
CA ALA A 710 8.59 -16.36 7.84
C ALA A 710 9.91 -16.37 7.04
N THR A 711 10.92 -17.08 7.55
CA THR A 711 12.33 -17.03 7.10
C THR A 711 12.56 -17.31 5.61
N ASP A 712 11.68 -18.09 4.97
CA ASP A 712 11.78 -18.47 3.56
C ASP A 712 10.53 -18.03 2.77
N SER A 713 9.91 -16.92 3.17
CA SER A 713 8.70 -16.47 2.52
C SER A 713 8.98 -15.72 1.22
N ASN A 714 8.36 -16.18 0.14
CA ASN A 714 8.24 -15.41 -1.11
C ASN A 714 7.25 -14.25 -0.98
N MET A 715 7.01 -13.71 0.22
CA MET A 715 6.04 -12.65 0.50
C MET A 715 6.74 -11.34 0.87
N PHE A 716 6.42 -10.27 0.15
CA PHE A 716 6.88 -8.92 0.46
C PHE A 716 5.70 -8.00 0.72
N VAL A 717 5.69 -7.33 1.88
CA VAL A 717 4.67 -6.32 2.22
C VAL A 717 5.24 -4.94 1.96
N ALA A 718 4.71 -4.25 0.96
CA ALA A 718 5.09 -2.89 0.61
C ALA A 718 4.06 -1.90 1.17
N ASP A 719 4.44 -1.10 2.17
CA ASP A 719 3.62 0.02 2.64
C ASP A 719 3.96 1.29 1.88
N ILE A 720 2.98 1.87 1.18
CA ILE A 720 3.15 3.08 0.38
C ILE A 720 2.89 4.31 1.27
N PRO A 721 3.94 5.08 1.63
CA PRO A 721 3.77 6.22 2.52
C PRO A 721 3.23 7.44 1.77
N ARG A 722 2.98 8.50 2.53
CA ARG A 722 2.75 9.87 2.01
C ARG A 722 3.97 10.38 1.24
N LEU A 723 3.83 11.51 0.56
CA LEU A 723 4.96 12.15 -0.12
C LEU A 723 5.94 12.75 0.89
N THR A 724 7.23 12.71 0.59
CA THR A 724 8.23 13.56 1.25
C THR A 724 8.01 15.01 0.85
N ASN A 725 8.54 15.97 1.61
CA ASN A 725 8.44 17.39 1.24
C ASN A 725 9.10 17.66 -0.12
N LEU A 726 10.20 16.96 -0.42
CA LEU A 726 10.89 17.05 -1.70
C LEU A 726 10.04 16.47 -2.84
N GLU A 727 9.41 15.32 -2.62
CA GLU A 727 8.47 14.73 -3.59
C GLU A 727 7.28 15.66 -3.86
N VAL A 728 6.72 16.33 -2.83
CA VAL A 728 5.64 17.33 -3.02
C VAL A 728 6.07 18.46 -3.94
N ASP A 729 7.29 18.98 -3.77
CA ASP A 729 7.80 20.06 -4.61
C ASP A 729 7.93 19.65 -6.07
N HIS A 730 8.37 18.41 -6.30
CA HIS A 730 8.53 17.86 -7.65
C HIS A 730 7.18 17.55 -8.28
N VAL A 731 6.19 17.08 -7.51
CA VAL A 731 4.82 16.86 -7.98
C VAL A 731 4.16 18.19 -8.35
N MET A 732 4.30 19.23 -7.53
CA MET A 732 3.78 20.56 -7.84
C MET A 732 4.46 21.17 -9.07
N ALA A 733 5.79 21.02 -9.18
CA ALA A 733 6.53 21.42 -10.38
C ALA A 733 6.05 20.65 -11.62
N ASN A 734 5.73 19.36 -11.49
CA ASN A 734 5.15 18.57 -12.57
C ASN A 734 3.75 19.07 -12.95
N TYR A 735 2.90 19.42 -11.98
CA TYR A 735 1.58 19.99 -12.25
C TYR A 735 1.67 21.29 -13.05
N GLU A 736 2.61 22.17 -12.73
CA GLU A 736 2.88 23.35 -13.55
C GLU A 736 3.39 22.96 -14.95
N ALA A 737 4.35 22.04 -15.02
CA ALA A 737 4.97 21.61 -16.27
C ALA A 737 4.02 20.89 -17.24
N ILE A 738 2.90 20.35 -16.76
CA ILE A 738 1.86 19.72 -17.61
C ILE A 738 0.60 20.60 -17.75
N GLY A 739 0.58 21.77 -17.11
CA GLY A 739 -0.55 22.70 -17.12
C GLY A 739 -1.79 22.17 -16.38
N TYR A 740 -1.60 21.68 -15.16
CA TYR A 740 -2.66 21.11 -14.32
C TYR A 740 -3.16 22.09 -13.23
N GLY A 741 -4.49 22.25 -13.12
CA GLY A 741 -5.16 22.93 -12.00
C GLY A 741 -5.00 24.46 -11.96
N LYS A 742 -5.16 25.06 -10.76
CA LYS A 742 -5.06 26.53 -10.52
C LYS A 742 -3.70 27.13 -10.92
N LEU A 743 -2.65 26.31 -10.94
CA LEU A 743 -1.32 26.68 -11.47
C LEU A 743 -1.36 27.12 -12.95
N ARG A 744 -2.43 26.76 -13.67
CA ARG A 744 -2.75 27.24 -15.02
C ARG A 744 -3.08 28.73 -15.06
N MET A 745 -3.68 29.27 -13.99
CA MET A 745 -4.15 30.65 -13.94
C MET A 745 -3.07 31.63 -13.48
N ASP A 746 -2.12 31.18 -12.68
CA ASP A 746 -1.13 32.05 -12.03
C ASP A 746 0.19 32.21 -12.81
N GLN A 747 0.25 31.75 -14.07
CA GLN A 747 1.41 31.90 -14.99
C GLN A 747 2.79 31.57 -14.35
N GLY A 748 2.84 30.59 -13.44
CA GLY A 748 4.08 30.17 -12.78
C GLY A 748 4.52 31.03 -11.58
N GLU A 749 3.78 32.06 -11.16
CA GLU A 749 4.13 32.85 -9.97
C GLU A 749 4.03 32.03 -8.66
N THR A 750 3.13 31.06 -8.59
CA THR A 750 2.75 30.35 -7.35
C THR A 750 3.67 29.23 -6.91
N VAL A 751 4.31 28.48 -7.83
CA VAL A 751 5.23 27.39 -7.43
C VAL A 751 6.51 27.93 -6.76
N THR A 752 6.80 29.22 -6.92
CA THR A 752 7.92 29.89 -6.25
C THR A 752 7.58 30.42 -4.85
N ASN A 753 6.30 30.53 -4.49
CA ASN A 753 5.93 31.01 -3.17
C ASN A 753 6.07 29.88 -2.12
N ALA A 754 7.18 29.92 -1.39
CA ALA A 754 7.46 28.96 -0.31
C ALA A 754 6.34 28.89 0.73
N GLN A 755 5.57 29.98 0.94
CA GLN A 755 4.43 29.99 1.88
C GLN A 755 3.25 29.19 1.35
N GLU A 756 2.95 29.31 0.05
CA GLU A 756 1.86 28.58 -0.59
C GLU A 756 2.17 27.09 -0.66
N VAL A 757 3.40 26.73 -1.07
CA VAL A 757 3.87 25.35 -1.03
C VAL A 757 3.77 24.78 0.39
N ALA A 758 4.16 25.55 1.41
CA ALA A 758 4.01 25.14 2.81
C ALA A 758 2.53 24.97 3.22
N TYR A 759 1.65 25.85 2.76
CA TYR A 759 0.20 25.77 2.99
C TYR A 759 -0.41 24.52 2.34
N LEU A 760 -0.10 24.26 1.06
CA LEU A 760 -0.56 23.07 0.34
C LEU A 760 -0.02 21.77 0.95
N ARG A 761 1.23 21.75 1.40
CA ARG A 761 1.79 20.63 2.19
C ARG A 761 1.01 20.42 3.49
N ALA A 762 0.69 21.50 4.21
CA ALA A 762 -0.06 21.42 5.46
C ALA A 762 -1.48 20.86 5.25
N ILE A 763 -2.22 21.40 4.27
CA ILE A 763 -3.60 20.97 3.97
C ILE A 763 -3.65 19.54 3.44
N SER A 764 -2.81 19.22 2.46
CA SER A 764 -2.76 17.87 1.92
C SER A 764 -2.21 16.86 2.92
N SER A 765 -1.50 17.34 3.95
CA SER A 765 -0.67 16.51 4.84
C SER A 765 0.26 15.58 4.03
N ASN A 766 0.79 16.08 2.92
CA ASN A 766 1.57 15.36 1.91
C ASN A 766 0.88 14.10 1.34
N ASN A 767 -0.45 14.04 1.35
CA ASN A 767 -1.20 12.99 0.66
C ASN A 767 -1.34 13.37 -0.82
N PRO A 768 -0.83 12.57 -1.79
CA PRO A 768 -0.92 12.89 -3.22
C PRO A 768 -2.34 13.24 -3.66
N GLN A 769 -3.33 12.46 -3.24
CA GLN A 769 -4.72 12.70 -3.63
C GLN A 769 -5.26 14.02 -3.05
N GLU A 770 -4.98 14.32 -1.79
CA GLU A 770 -5.44 15.59 -1.18
C GLU A 770 -4.66 16.79 -1.69
N LEU A 771 -3.38 16.61 -2.06
CA LEU A 771 -2.57 17.62 -2.72
C LEU A 771 -3.16 17.97 -4.08
N MET A 772 -3.46 16.94 -4.88
CA MET A 772 -4.12 17.11 -6.16
C MET A 772 -5.47 17.84 -6.02
N ASN A 773 -6.26 17.49 -4.99
CA ASN A 773 -7.53 18.18 -4.70
C ASN A 773 -7.31 19.64 -4.31
N ALA A 774 -6.33 19.92 -3.46
CA ALA A 774 -6.03 21.28 -3.02
C ALA A 774 -5.58 22.17 -4.19
N CYS A 775 -4.91 21.61 -5.19
CA CYS A 775 -4.52 22.33 -6.41
C CYS A 775 -5.69 22.55 -7.40
N LEU A 776 -6.82 21.86 -7.21
CA LEU A 776 -8.03 22.00 -8.04
C LEU A 776 -9.09 22.95 -7.45
N ILE A 777 -9.06 23.19 -6.14
CA ILE A 777 -10.09 23.97 -5.45
C ILE A 777 -9.82 25.47 -5.66
N ASP A 778 -10.73 26.12 -6.39
CA ASP A 778 -10.84 27.59 -6.49
C ASP A 778 -11.43 28.23 -5.23
#